data_AF-A0A959WBP7-F1
#
_entry.id   AF-A0A959WBP7-F1
#
_cell.length_a   1.000
_cell.length_b   1.000
_cell.length_c   1.000
_cell.angle_alpha   90.00
_cell.angle_beta   90.00
_cell.angle_gamma   90.00
#
_symmetry.space_group_name_H-M   'P 1'
#
loop_
_entity.id
_entity.type
_entity.pdbx_description
1 polymer ?
#
loop_
_entity_poly.entity_id
_entity_poly.type
_entity_poly.pdbx_seq_one_letter_code
_entity_poly.pdbx_strand_id
1 'polypeptide(L)'
;MSEPAGEKPILVRLVANWCDSRHLCELFNAMTSDGNYEWAFRDLAGTPRRMRITWDESPDFWAVCNAPPADVAGTLDRSRTVVFQMEPLMWTERMRGLWGEWAAPSPLPFLQVRDHRRYRNSCDWWVGLTRAELERGRPPEKTRGMAACVSRKYEDPGHRKRVDFLRFLEGEDLDLDVYGDPDHGFRRYRGPVPAHDKSSCLIPYRYYFDAENNAYPNFFTEKIVDCLLAETLCFYWGCPNLDSYFDPRAFVRLELSDFEADRALIHEAIEADEWSRRLPFIRAEKRRILSDYGFFPTLAKVLDPVRRSRSWHLGPADREIVKRWIGERRGGTFVELSDRSGSPEESETLDVERRLDWTGICLESSASRDARVESGRSVRDCIVTPDVGEELVAEILARNAIAADAVDWLNLAVANPSELLADGGRLDPGRVRANLITIPLADESERRLCGKRLRGAGYSPAPDAGGAAFRRDGAEDVFGFFHLCTIGTWREVIAEQLDRLIRSGLAERTRRIFVSVLGPEAAAGAGILRDALGERLEIVLQDIDPAPAERPILEWARRFCEEGEPLAAAVWYAHGKGVSPCHEGNSNVAEWRHLMEHFSFDRWPDSLAALAGHDACGVNWHRSPRPHFSGNFWWATPRYVRLLPRSIGAAPFDPEAWIGMSQPSVSCLHESGVDHYCEPYPRERYSA
;
A
#
# COMPACT_ATOMS: atom_id res chain seq x y z
N MET A 1 35.57 -19.58 -38.09
CA MET A 1 34.46 -18.66 -37.81
C MET A 1 34.82 -17.94 -36.54
N SER A 2 35.03 -16.62 -36.59
CA SER A 2 35.21 -15.81 -35.38
C SER A 2 33.89 -15.75 -34.62
N GLU A 3 33.91 -15.95 -33.31
CA GLU A 3 32.77 -15.60 -32.46
C GLU A 3 32.42 -14.12 -32.70
N PRO A 4 31.13 -13.75 -32.80
CA PRO A 4 30.75 -12.34 -32.84
C PRO A 4 31.28 -11.68 -31.57
N ALA A 5 31.97 -10.54 -31.71
CA ALA A 5 32.61 -9.86 -30.60
C ALA A 5 31.58 -9.59 -29.49
N GLY A 6 31.68 -10.37 -28.40
CA GLY A 6 30.69 -10.37 -27.35
C GLY A 6 30.53 -8.99 -26.75
N GLU A 7 29.29 -8.51 -26.68
CA GLU A 7 28.99 -7.21 -26.10
C GLU A 7 29.56 -7.12 -24.67
N LYS A 8 30.17 -5.97 -24.35
CA LYS A 8 30.76 -5.73 -23.03
C LYS A 8 29.64 -5.81 -21.98
N PRO A 9 29.89 -6.44 -20.81
CA PRO A 9 28.92 -6.46 -19.73
C PRO A 9 28.67 -5.03 -19.23
N ILE A 10 27.43 -4.74 -18.85
CA ILE A 10 27.06 -3.49 -18.16
C ILE A 10 27.74 -3.49 -16.79
N LEU A 11 28.61 -2.54 -16.52
CA LEU A 11 29.31 -2.43 -15.24
C LEU A 11 28.44 -1.74 -14.20
N VAL A 12 28.15 -2.42 -13.08
CA VAL A 12 27.34 -1.88 -11.98
C VAL A 12 28.16 -1.81 -10.71
N ARG A 13 28.34 -0.61 -10.14
CA ARG A 13 28.99 -0.48 -8.83
C ARG A 13 27.98 -0.61 -7.71
N LEU A 14 28.13 -1.63 -6.87
CA LEU A 14 27.33 -1.78 -5.65
C LEU A 14 27.93 -0.88 -4.55
N VAL A 15 27.07 -0.21 -3.80
CA VAL A 15 27.47 0.70 -2.72
C VAL A 15 26.49 0.60 -1.55
N ALA A 16 27.00 0.57 -0.32
CA ALA A 16 26.23 0.54 0.91
C ALA A 16 26.96 1.30 2.04
N ASN A 17 26.25 1.72 3.08
CA ASN A 17 26.84 2.49 4.19
C ASN A 17 27.35 1.62 5.35
N TRP A 18 27.25 0.28 5.27
CA TRP A 18 27.65 -0.66 6.33
C TRP A 18 28.87 -1.51 5.98
N CYS A 19 29.32 -1.50 4.73
CA CYS A 19 30.54 -2.15 4.27
C CYS A 19 31.09 -1.44 3.01
N ASP A 20 32.32 -1.74 2.62
CA ASP A 20 32.87 -1.26 1.36
C ASP A 20 32.25 -1.96 0.13
N SER A 21 32.43 -1.36 -1.05
CA SER A 21 31.89 -1.88 -2.32
C SER A 21 32.37 -3.30 -2.66
N ARG A 22 33.59 -3.68 -2.24
CA ARG A 22 34.14 -5.00 -2.55
C ARG A 22 33.46 -6.06 -1.71
N HIS A 23 33.38 -5.85 -0.39
CA HIS A 23 32.70 -6.77 0.51
C HIS A 23 31.21 -6.91 0.13
N LEU A 24 30.54 -5.81 -0.24
CA LEU A 24 29.17 -5.87 -0.75
C LEU A 24 29.05 -6.72 -2.03
N CYS A 25 30.03 -6.65 -2.94
CA CYS A 25 30.05 -7.50 -4.12
C CYS A 25 30.32 -8.97 -3.77
N GLU A 26 31.20 -9.25 -2.81
CA GLU A 26 31.46 -10.61 -2.31
C GLU A 26 30.19 -11.24 -1.71
N LEU A 27 29.41 -10.49 -0.92
CA LEU A 27 28.11 -10.92 -0.39
C LEU A 27 27.07 -11.18 -1.49
N PHE A 28 26.95 -10.28 -2.46
CA PHE A 28 25.95 -10.38 -3.52
C PHE A 28 26.34 -11.41 -4.60
N ASN A 29 27.61 -11.83 -4.65
CA ASN A 29 28.12 -12.78 -5.65
C ASN A 29 27.37 -14.11 -5.66
N ALA A 30 26.92 -14.61 -4.50
CA ALA A 30 26.13 -15.84 -4.40
C ALA A 30 24.81 -15.78 -5.21
N MET A 31 24.27 -14.58 -5.44
CA MET A 31 23.03 -14.38 -6.19
C MET A 31 23.25 -14.19 -7.71
N THR A 32 24.49 -14.16 -8.18
CA THR A 32 24.83 -13.97 -9.60
C THR A 32 24.56 -15.23 -10.43
N SER A 33 24.67 -15.16 -11.76
CA SER A 33 24.34 -16.31 -12.63
C SER A 33 25.40 -17.42 -12.58
N ASP A 34 26.66 -17.06 -12.32
CA ASP A 34 27.81 -17.97 -12.43
C ASP A 34 28.70 -18.02 -11.19
N GLY A 35 28.44 -17.19 -10.17
CA GLY A 35 29.30 -17.06 -8.99
C GLY A 35 30.62 -16.32 -9.24
N ASN A 36 30.77 -15.64 -10.39
CA ASN A 36 31.93 -14.83 -10.75
C ASN A 36 31.53 -13.38 -11.06
N TYR A 37 30.62 -12.82 -10.26
CA TYR A 37 30.18 -11.43 -10.31
C TYR A 37 29.38 -11.05 -11.59
N GLU A 38 29.04 -12.00 -12.47
CA GLU A 38 28.24 -11.75 -13.68
C GLU A 38 26.79 -12.26 -13.57
N TRP A 39 25.84 -11.43 -13.99
CA TRP A 39 24.45 -11.84 -14.19
C TRP A 39 24.08 -11.78 -15.67
N ALA A 40 23.68 -12.92 -16.22
CA ALA A 40 23.21 -13.06 -17.58
C ALA A 40 21.68 -12.97 -17.63
N PHE A 41 21.15 -12.17 -18.56
CA PHE A 41 19.72 -11.97 -18.75
C PHE A 41 19.39 -11.81 -20.25
N ARG A 42 18.09 -11.75 -20.57
CA ARG A 42 17.63 -11.29 -21.87
C ARG A 42 16.95 -9.94 -21.70
N ASP A 43 17.23 -9.01 -22.61
CA ASP A 43 16.46 -7.77 -22.67
C ASP A 43 15.06 -8.00 -23.24
N LEU A 44 14.23 -6.96 -23.24
CA LEU A 44 12.86 -6.99 -23.74
C LEU A 44 12.73 -7.33 -25.24
N ALA A 45 13.82 -7.23 -26.03
CA ALA A 45 13.85 -7.73 -27.41
C ALA A 45 14.32 -9.20 -27.51
N GLY A 46 14.54 -9.87 -26.38
CA GLY A 46 15.06 -11.24 -26.29
C GLY A 46 16.58 -11.34 -26.45
N THR A 47 17.30 -10.23 -26.58
CA THR A 47 18.75 -10.20 -26.81
C THR A 47 19.49 -10.64 -25.56
N PRO A 48 20.44 -11.59 -25.62
CA PRO A 48 21.30 -11.91 -24.49
C PRO A 48 22.13 -10.70 -24.07
N ARG A 49 22.05 -10.33 -22.79
CA ARG A 49 22.83 -9.28 -22.14
C ARG A 49 23.54 -9.83 -20.91
N ARG A 50 24.56 -9.12 -20.45
CA ARG A 50 25.26 -9.38 -19.19
C ARG A 50 25.42 -8.09 -18.41
N MET A 51 25.30 -8.16 -17.10
CA MET A 51 25.84 -7.16 -16.19
C MET A 51 26.95 -7.79 -15.36
N ARG A 52 27.90 -6.98 -14.88
CA ARG A 52 28.92 -7.37 -13.92
C ARG A 52 28.92 -6.40 -12.76
N ILE A 53 28.92 -6.91 -11.53
CA ILE A 53 29.11 -6.07 -10.35
C ILE A 53 30.60 -5.80 -10.13
N THR A 54 30.95 -4.56 -9.79
CA THR A 54 32.34 -4.10 -9.66
C THR A 54 32.49 -3.09 -8.52
N TRP A 55 33.72 -2.87 -8.07
CA TRP A 55 34.05 -1.98 -6.94
C TRP A 55 35.20 -1.01 -7.25
N ASP A 56 36.17 -1.41 -8.07
CA ASP A 56 37.34 -0.58 -8.44
C ASP A 56 37.23 0.04 -9.87
N GLU A 57 36.34 -0.45 -10.72
CA GLU A 57 36.17 0.06 -12.09
C GLU A 57 35.25 1.28 -12.16
N SER A 58 35.38 2.09 -13.22
CA SER A 58 34.41 3.13 -13.57
C SER A 58 33.11 2.47 -14.05
N PRO A 59 31.98 2.62 -13.33
CA PRO A 59 30.77 1.89 -13.67
C PRO A 59 29.92 2.60 -14.73
N ASP A 60 29.09 1.82 -15.43
CA ASP A 60 28.01 2.35 -16.25
C ASP A 60 26.83 2.82 -15.40
N PHE A 61 26.54 2.09 -14.30
CA PHE A 61 25.45 2.35 -13.36
C PHE A 61 25.86 2.12 -11.91
N TRP A 62 25.14 2.73 -10.98
CA TRP A 62 25.31 2.51 -9.55
C TRP A 62 24.08 1.84 -8.97
N ALA A 63 24.28 0.91 -8.04
CA ALA A 63 23.22 0.35 -7.21
C ALA A 63 23.54 0.62 -5.74
N VAL A 64 22.77 1.52 -5.13
CA VAL A 64 22.95 1.94 -3.74
C VAL A 64 21.96 1.18 -2.86
N CYS A 65 22.47 0.36 -1.94
CA CYS A 65 21.68 -0.30 -0.91
C CYS A 65 21.59 0.65 0.31
N ASN A 66 20.37 1.04 0.67
CA ASN A 66 19.98 2.15 1.56
C ASN A 66 20.64 3.52 1.30
N ALA A 67 21.95 3.64 1.55
CA ALA A 67 22.73 4.87 1.45
C ALA A 67 24.19 4.57 1.07
N PRO A 68 24.92 5.50 0.43
CA PRO A 68 26.33 5.33 0.15
C PRO A 68 27.22 5.82 1.32
N PRO A 69 28.50 5.39 1.37
CA PRO A 69 29.53 6.06 2.18
C PRO A 69 29.65 7.55 1.82
N ALA A 70 30.02 8.38 2.78
CA ALA A 70 30.01 9.84 2.63
C ALA A 70 31.00 10.37 1.57
N ASP A 71 32.12 9.68 1.37
CA ASP A 71 33.12 9.94 0.33
C ASP A 71 32.63 9.55 -1.08
N VAL A 72 31.82 8.48 -1.18
CA VAL A 72 31.20 8.06 -2.45
C VAL A 72 30.00 8.95 -2.79
N ALA A 73 29.21 9.39 -1.79
CA ALA A 73 27.96 10.13 -1.93
C ALA A 73 28.03 11.32 -2.92
N GLY A 74 29.11 12.10 -2.87
CA GLY A 74 29.33 13.27 -3.73
C GLY A 74 29.83 12.97 -5.15
N THR A 75 30.21 11.72 -5.44
CA THR A 75 30.79 11.31 -6.74
C THR A 75 29.84 10.47 -7.61
N LEU A 76 28.72 10.00 -7.04
CA LEU A 76 27.66 9.26 -7.75
C LEU A 76 27.00 10.10 -8.84
N ASP A 77 26.95 9.57 -10.07
CA ASP A 77 26.01 10.06 -11.08
C ASP A 77 24.60 9.57 -10.71
N ARG A 78 23.86 10.40 -9.98
CA ARG A 78 22.48 10.12 -9.56
C ARG A 78 21.62 9.67 -10.76
N SER A 79 21.79 10.26 -11.94
CA SER A 79 20.97 9.91 -13.13
C SER A 79 21.19 8.48 -13.65
N ARG A 80 22.26 7.82 -13.21
CA ARG A 80 22.62 6.42 -13.50
C ARG A 80 22.56 5.55 -12.23
N THR A 81 21.95 6.03 -11.15
CA THR A 81 21.92 5.37 -9.85
C THR A 81 20.54 4.79 -9.55
N VAL A 82 20.47 3.50 -9.29
CA VAL A 82 19.30 2.81 -8.71
C VAL A 82 19.49 2.77 -7.19
N VAL A 83 18.48 3.18 -6.43
CA VAL A 83 18.50 3.13 -4.96
C VAL A 83 17.56 2.02 -4.50
N PHE A 84 18.06 1.10 -3.70
CA PHE A 84 17.31 0.02 -3.05
C PHE A 84 17.23 0.32 -1.56
N GLN A 85 16.07 0.79 -1.06
CA GLN A 85 15.87 0.89 0.38
C GLN A 85 15.43 -0.47 0.92
N MET A 86 16.30 -1.09 1.71
CA MET A 86 16.12 -2.43 2.27
C MET A 86 15.54 -2.41 3.69
N GLU A 87 15.58 -1.25 4.37
CA GLU A 87 14.90 -1.02 5.66
C GLU A 87 13.59 -0.22 5.48
N PRO A 88 12.62 -0.34 6.41
CA PRO A 88 11.30 0.26 6.25
C PRO A 88 11.32 1.77 6.53
N LEU A 89 10.55 2.52 5.75
CA LEU A 89 10.45 3.99 5.81
C LEU A 89 9.91 4.54 7.13
N MET A 90 9.28 3.71 7.97
CA MET A 90 8.94 4.08 9.35
C MET A 90 10.18 4.44 10.19
N TRP A 91 11.39 4.04 9.76
CA TRP A 91 12.64 4.46 10.37
C TRP A 91 13.24 5.73 9.74
N THR A 92 12.61 6.37 8.74
CA THR A 92 13.18 7.55 8.05
C THR A 92 13.67 8.63 9.01
N GLU A 93 12.99 8.88 10.14
CA GLU A 93 13.46 9.85 11.14
C GLU A 93 14.67 9.34 11.94
N ARG A 94 14.63 8.09 12.44
CA ARG A 94 15.76 7.42 13.12
C ARG A 94 17.01 7.34 12.22
N MET A 95 16.82 7.06 10.93
CA MET A 95 17.90 6.93 9.95
C MET A 95 18.32 8.26 9.31
N ARG A 96 17.58 9.37 9.48
CA ARG A 96 17.98 10.67 8.91
C ARG A 96 19.36 11.12 9.40
N GLY A 97 19.71 10.80 10.64
CA GLY A 97 21.05 11.07 11.21
C GLY A 97 22.17 10.17 10.64
N LEU A 98 21.83 9.00 10.10
CA LEU A 98 22.78 8.02 9.55
C LEU A 98 22.91 8.08 8.02
N TRP A 99 21.80 8.39 7.33
CA TRP A 99 21.66 8.32 5.87
C TRP A 99 21.38 9.69 5.22
N GLY A 100 21.11 10.74 6.00
CA GLY A 100 20.86 12.08 5.49
C GLY A 100 19.68 12.13 4.51
N GLU A 101 19.94 12.60 3.28
CA GLU A 101 18.96 12.62 2.19
C GLU A 101 18.51 11.21 1.75
N TRP A 102 19.34 10.18 1.94
CA TRP A 102 19.09 8.80 1.53
C TRP A 102 18.12 8.04 2.45
N ALA A 103 17.74 8.64 3.59
CA ALA A 103 16.67 8.12 4.45
C ALA A 103 15.27 8.23 3.83
N ALA A 104 15.07 9.18 2.91
CA ALA A 104 13.88 9.32 2.09
C ALA A 104 14.23 10.08 0.79
N PRO A 105 14.97 9.44 -0.13
CA PRO A 105 15.48 10.10 -1.31
C PRO A 105 14.33 10.45 -2.25
N SER A 106 14.31 11.72 -2.71
CA SER A 106 13.43 12.11 -3.81
C SER A 106 13.71 11.19 -5.01
N PRO A 107 12.70 10.69 -5.75
CA PRO A 107 12.93 9.88 -6.94
C PRO A 107 13.36 10.71 -8.16
N LEU A 108 13.39 12.04 -8.08
CA LEU A 108 13.64 12.94 -9.22
C LEU A 108 15.09 12.97 -9.76
N PRO A 109 16.16 12.91 -8.94
CA PRO A 109 17.53 12.91 -9.47
C PRO A 109 18.05 11.50 -9.83
N PHE A 110 17.38 10.43 -9.43
CA PHE A 110 17.85 9.04 -9.58
C PHE A 110 17.37 8.36 -10.86
N LEU A 111 17.96 7.21 -11.23
CA LEU A 111 17.43 6.34 -12.29
C LEU A 111 16.14 5.65 -11.83
N GLN A 112 16.15 5.05 -10.64
CA GLN A 112 14.96 4.58 -9.93
C GLN A 112 15.23 4.62 -8.41
N VAL A 113 14.21 4.94 -7.60
CA VAL A 113 14.24 4.78 -6.14
C VAL A 113 13.22 3.73 -5.76
N ARG A 114 13.70 2.58 -5.30
CA ARG A 114 12.92 1.44 -4.86
C ARG A 114 12.72 1.51 -3.35
N ASP A 115 11.66 2.21 -2.96
CA ASP A 115 11.24 2.37 -1.57
C ASP A 115 9.94 1.60 -1.25
N HIS A 116 9.74 1.30 0.02
CA HIS A 116 8.61 0.53 0.52
C HIS A 116 7.22 1.20 0.32
N ARG A 117 7.14 2.43 -0.21
CA ARG A 117 5.85 3.03 -0.64
C ARG A 117 5.38 2.49 -1.99
N ARG A 118 6.29 2.00 -2.82
CA ARG A 118 6.08 1.75 -4.25
C ARG A 118 6.57 0.38 -4.73
N TYR A 119 7.48 -0.24 -4.02
CA TYR A 119 8.10 -1.49 -4.41
C TYR A 119 8.27 -2.41 -3.21
N ARG A 120 8.33 -3.71 -3.45
CA ARG A 120 8.75 -4.70 -2.47
C ARG A 120 10.25 -4.57 -2.20
N ASN A 121 10.67 -5.05 -1.03
CA ASN A 121 12.08 -5.14 -0.72
C ASN A 121 12.82 -6.04 -1.72
N SER A 122 13.96 -5.57 -2.22
CA SER A 122 14.79 -6.32 -3.19
C SER A 122 15.90 -7.03 -2.43
N CYS A 123 15.49 -8.05 -1.67
CA CYS A 123 16.30 -8.71 -0.65
C CYS A 123 17.60 -9.32 -1.21
N ASP A 124 18.66 -9.25 -0.41
CA ASP A 124 19.73 -10.25 -0.42
C ASP A 124 19.23 -11.56 0.23
N TRP A 125 19.94 -12.67 0.00
CA TRP A 125 19.62 -13.96 0.64
C TRP A 125 20.80 -14.49 1.42
N TRP A 126 20.53 -15.10 2.58
CA TRP A 126 21.51 -15.62 3.51
C TRP A 126 21.41 -17.15 3.64
N VAL A 127 20.71 -17.84 2.73
CA VAL A 127 20.57 -19.32 2.72
C VAL A 127 21.91 -20.10 2.64
N GLY A 128 23.04 -19.43 2.37
CA GLY A 128 24.37 -20.07 2.29
C GLY A 128 24.64 -20.85 1.01
N LEU A 129 23.78 -20.70 -0.01
CA LEU A 129 23.87 -21.37 -1.30
C LEU A 129 23.94 -20.36 -2.45
N THR A 130 24.69 -20.70 -3.48
CA THR A 130 24.69 -19.95 -4.74
C THR A 130 23.41 -20.17 -5.53
N ARG A 131 23.07 -19.23 -6.43
CA ARG A 131 21.98 -19.39 -7.40
C ARG A 131 22.06 -20.72 -8.17
N ALA A 132 23.27 -21.10 -8.60
CA ALA A 132 23.47 -22.33 -9.36
C ALA A 132 23.12 -23.59 -8.54
N GLU A 133 23.45 -23.61 -7.25
CA GLU A 133 23.08 -24.68 -6.32
C GLU A 133 21.57 -24.66 -6.01
N LEU A 134 20.95 -23.48 -5.90
CA LEU A 134 19.51 -23.35 -5.70
C LEU A 134 18.68 -23.79 -6.91
N GLU A 135 19.18 -23.58 -8.14
CA GLU A 135 18.53 -23.99 -9.40
C GLU A 135 18.80 -25.46 -9.78
N ARG A 136 20.02 -25.96 -9.56
CA ARG A 136 20.49 -27.24 -10.11
C ARG A 136 20.91 -28.27 -9.05
N GLY A 137 20.94 -27.87 -7.79
CA GLY A 137 21.27 -28.75 -6.68
C GLY A 137 20.25 -29.87 -6.50
N ARG A 138 20.62 -30.88 -5.71
CA ARG A 138 19.65 -31.85 -5.22
C ARG A 138 18.67 -31.14 -4.28
N PRO A 139 17.38 -31.54 -4.24
CA PRO A 139 16.46 -31.04 -3.23
C PRO A 139 17.06 -31.16 -1.82
N PRO A 140 16.93 -30.12 -0.97
CA PRO A 140 17.53 -30.11 0.36
C PRO A 140 16.96 -31.23 1.23
N GLU A 141 17.85 -31.98 1.89
CA GLU A 141 17.45 -33.09 2.76
C GLU A 141 16.89 -32.58 4.08
N LYS A 142 15.59 -32.78 4.31
CA LYS A 142 14.91 -32.37 5.53
C LYS A 142 14.98 -33.46 6.59
N THR A 143 15.83 -33.26 7.60
CA THR A 143 16.13 -34.21 8.67
C THR A 143 15.61 -33.79 10.05
N ARG A 144 15.10 -32.56 10.21
CA ARG A 144 14.64 -31.99 11.48
C ARG A 144 13.27 -31.33 11.37
N GLY A 145 12.61 -31.13 12.52
CA GLY A 145 11.28 -30.53 12.64
C GLY A 145 11.28 -29.04 12.32
N MET A 146 11.49 -28.20 13.34
CA MET A 146 11.33 -26.76 13.29
C MET A 146 12.56 -26.01 13.82
N ALA A 147 12.84 -24.83 13.26
CA ALA A 147 13.87 -23.94 13.79
C ALA A 147 13.48 -22.46 13.76
N ALA A 148 14.27 -21.63 14.44
CA ALA A 148 14.29 -20.18 14.31
C ALA A 148 15.73 -19.65 14.49
N CYS A 149 16.05 -18.49 13.93
CA CYS A 149 17.33 -17.80 14.15
C CYS A 149 17.07 -16.36 14.61
N VAL A 150 17.64 -15.96 15.75
CA VAL A 150 17.39 -14.67 16.37
C VAL A 150 18.66 -13.98 16.85
N SER A 151 18.75 -12.67 16.62
CA SER A 151 19.79 -11.81 17.20
C SER A 151 19.40 -11.33 18.61
N ARG A 152 20.36 -10.83 19.41
CA ARG A 152 20.09 -10.18 20.72
C ARG A 152 19.13 -8.98 20.70
N LYS A 153 18.74 -8.47 19.53
CA LYS A 153 17.87 -7.28 19.43
C LYS A 153 16.50 -7.56 20.04
N TYR A 154 16.03 -6.62 20.87
CA TYR A 154 14.71 -6.63 21.54
C TYR A 154 14.06 -5.22 21.54
N GLU A 155 14.51 -4.33 20.65
CA GLU A 155 14.14 -2.90 20.64
C GLU A 155 12.83 -2.60 19.90
N ASP A 156 12.54 -3.33 18.83
CA ASP A 156 11.40 -3.07 17.95
C ASP A 156 10.19 -3.94 18.32
N PRO A 157 8.95 -3.54 18.00
CA PRO A 157 7.76 -4.35 18.25
C PRO A 157 7.85 -5.79 17.71
N GLY A 158 8.42 -5.98 16.52
CA GLY A 158 8.61 -7.31 15.94
C GLY A 158 9.75 -8.10 16.60
N HIS A 159 10.81 -7.44 17.06
CA HIS A 159 11.84 -8.09 17.89
C HIS A 159 11.25 -8.67 19.17
N ARG A 160 10.41 -7.89 19.88
CA ARG A 160 9.73 -8.34 21.10
C ARG A 160 8.80 -9.51 20.82
N LYS A 161 7.85 -9.33 19.90
CA LYS A 161 6.94 -10.39 19.44
C LYS A 161 7.67 -11.70 19.12
N ARG A 162 8.78 -11.64 18.36
CA ARG A 162 9.57 -12.82 17.97
C ARG A 162 10.19 -13.54 19.17
N VAL A 163 10.86 -12.81 20.06
CA VAL A 163 11.54 -13.40 21.22
C VAL A 163 10.55 -13.88 22.29
N ASP A 164 9.47 -13.14 22.51
CA ASP A 164 8.45 -13.49 23.50
C ASP A 164 7.62 -14.71 23.04
N PHE A 165 7.30 -14.80 21.74
CA PHE A 165 6.62 -15.98 21.19
C PHE A 165 7.52 -17.22 21.22
N LEU A 166 8.82 -17.10 20.90
CA LEU A 166 9.76 -18.21 21.05
C LEU A 166 9.86 -18.69 22.51
N ARG A 167 9.90 -17.77 23.48
CA ARG A 167 9.87 -18.10 24.92
C ARG A 167 8.59 -18.80 25.35
N PHE A 168 7.45 -18.38 24.81
CA PHE A 168 6.16 -19.03 25.02
C PHE A 168 6.18 -20.49 24.50
N LEU A 169 6.72 -20.72 23.29
CA LEU A 169 6.85 -22.07 22.71
C LEU A 169 7.85 -22.99 23.46
N GLU A 170 8.74 -22.48 24.32
CA GLU A 170 9.67 -23.33 25.09
C GLU A 170 9.00 -24.19 26.18
N GLY A 171 7.70 -23.98 26.43
CA GLY A 171 6.88 -24.82 27.30
C GLY A 171 6.29 -26.05 26.62
N GLU A 172 6.35 -26.14 25.28
CA GLU A 172 5.57 -27.08 24.47
C GLU A 172 6.37 -28.32 24.05
N ASP A 173 5.64 -29.39 23.68
CA ASP A 173 6.22 -30.57 23.03
C ASP A 173 6.43 -30.32 21.53
N LEU A 174 7.38 -29.42 21.24
CA LEU A 174 7.74 -28.98 19.90
C LEU A 174 9.22 -29.23 19.63
N ASP A 175 9.55 -29.81 18.46
CA ASP A 175 10.94 -29.97 18.01
C ASP A 175 11.48 -28.66 17.42
N LEU A 176 11.59 -27.65 18.27
CA LEU A 176 12.02 -26.28 17.96
C LEU A 176 13.48 -26.06 18.39
N ASP A 177 14.39 -25.97 17.41
CA ASP A 177 15.78 -25.61 17.63
C ASP A 177 16.00 -24.10 17.42
N VAL A 178 16.62 -23.41 18.38
CA VAL A 178 16.87 -21.96 18.29
C VAL A 178 18.35 -21.66 18.05
N TYR A 179 18.63 -20.80 17.08
CA TYR A 179 19.97 -20.41 16.65
C TYR A 179 20.20 -18.90 16.76
N GLY A 180 21.45 -18.48 16.61
CA GLY A 180 21.82 -17.07 16.50
C GLY A 180 22.56 -16.56 17.73
N ASP A 181 21.95 -15.67 18.48
CA ASP A 181 22.59 -15.00 19.61
C ASP A 181 22.25 -15.67 20.96
N PRO A 182 23.24 -15.97 21.82
CA PRO A 182 23.00 -16.65 23.09
C PRO A 182 22.29 -15.78 24.15
N ASP A 183 22.31 -14.44 24.02
CA ASP A 183 21.90 -13.51 25.09
C ASP A 183 20.45 -13.68 25.57
N HIS A 184 19.57 -14.29 24.76
CA HIS A 184 18.16 -14.51 25.12
C HIS A 184 17.91 -15.72 26.03
N GLY A 185 18.86 -16.65 26.14
CA GLY A 185 18.84 -17.75 27.12
C GLY A 185 17.95 -18.96 26.80
N PHE A 186 17.63 -19.22 25.52
CA PHE A 186 16.75 -20.32 25.12
C PHE A 186 17.28 -21.71 25.53
N ARG A 187 16.39 -22.56 26.05
CA ARG A 187 16.62 -23.96 26.47
C ARG A 187 17.11 -24.86 25.33
N ARG A 188 16.55 -24.69 24.13
CA ARG A 188 16.93 -25.44 22.91
C ARG A 188 17.88 -24.65 22.01
N TYR A 189 18.74 -23.81 22.59
CA TYR A 189 19.77 -23.09 21.84
C TYR A 189 20.82 -24.05 21.22
N ARG A 190 21.09 -23.89 19.93
CA ARG A 190 22.01 -24.74 19.14
C ARG A 190 23.33 -24.07 18.78
N GLY A 191 23.45 -22.77 18.98
CA GLY A 191 24.68 -22.02 18.70
C GLY A 191 24.52 -20.88 17.69
N PRO A 192 25.61 -20.14 17.44
CA PRO A 192 25.63 -19.06 16.48
C PRO A 192 25.62 -19.54 15.05
N VAL A 193 25.22 -18.64 14.17
CA VAL A 193 25.12 -18.83 12.71
C VAL A 193 26.10 -17.84 12.06
N PRO A 194 26.92 -18.25 11.08
CA PRO A 194 27.80 -17.33 10.37
C PRO A 194 27.01 -16.19 9.70
N ALA A 195 27.62 -15.00 9.64
CA ALA A 195 27.02 -13.87 8.93
C ALA A 195 26.78 -14.23 7.45
N HIS A 196 25.57 -13.96 6.97
CA HIS A 196 25.12 -14.26 5.60
C HIS A 196 25.09 -15.76 5.20
N ASP A 197 25.21 -16.68 6.17
CA ASP A 197 25.07 -18.13 5.94
C ASP A 197 24.26 -18.83 7.05
N LYS A 198 22.95 -18.95 6.80
CA LYS A 198 21.94 -19.68 7.58
C LYS A 198 21.81 -21.16 7.20
N SER A 199 22.67 -21.70 6.33
CA SER A 199 22.55 -23.07 5.81
C SER A 199 22.31 -24.11 6.92
N SER A 200 23.12 -24.03 7.99
CA SER A 200 23.11 -24.95 9.14
C SER A 200 21.82 -24.92 9.98
N CYS A 201 21.10 -23.79 10.03
CA CYS A 201 19.87 -23.64 10.79
C CYS A 201 18.60 -23.72 9.94
N LEU A 202 18.72 -23.70 8.61
CA LEU A 202 17.58 -23.53 7.71
C LEU A 202 17.38 -24.71 6.74
N ILE A 203 18.46 -25.22 6.13
CA ILE A 203 18.39 -26.30 5.13
C ILE A 203 17.85 -27.60 5.74
N PRO A 204 18.27 -28.07 6.94
CA PRO A 204 17.82 -29.36 7.49
C PRO A 204 16.35 -29.41 7.94
N TYR A 205 15.66 -28.29 8.06
CA TYR A 205 14.36 -28.18 8.73
C TYR A 205 13.19 -28.14 7.74
N ARG A 206 12.07 -28.79 8.08
CA ARG A 206 10.81 -28.69 7.32
C ARG A 206 10.09 -27.38 7.60
N TYR A 207 10.10 -26.95 8.86
CA TYR A 207 9.38 -25.78 9.34
C TYR A 207 10.35 -24.72 9.87
N TYR A 208 9.97 -23.45 9.78
CA TYR A 208 10.73 -22.35 10.34
C TYR A 208 9.78 -21.30 10.91
N PHE A 209 10.09 -20.74 12.08
CA PHE A 209 9.45 -19.50 12.53
C PHE A 209 10.35 -18.32 12.20
N ASP A 210 9.82 -17.34 11.50
CA ASP A 210 10.48 -16.05 11.36
C ASP A 210 9.48 -14.89 11.40
N ALA A 211 9.95 -13.74 11.87
CA ALA A 211 9.12 -12.56 12.03
C ALA A 211 9.93 -11.32 11.71
N GLU A 212 9.36 -10.33 11.02
CA GLU A 212 10.09 -9.09 10.73
C GLU A 212 10.41 -8.28 11.99
N ASN A 213 11.29 -7.30 11.86
CA ASN A 213 11.61 -6.38 12.95
C ASN A 213 10.42 -5.45 13.23
N ASN A 214 9.64 -5.14 12.20
CA ASN A 214 8.45 -4.31 12.22
C ASN A 214 7.45 -4.82 11.16
N ALA A 215 6.15 -4.59 11.35
CA ALA A 215 5.14 -4.83 10.32
C ALA A 215 4.97 -3.56 9.47
N TYR A 216 5.24 -3.65 8.16
CA TYR A 216 5.13 -2.51 7.24
C TYR A 216 4.78 -3.01 5.82
N PRO A 217 3.88 -2.35 5.06
CA PRO A 217 3.55 -2.76 3.69
C PRO A 217 4.78 -2.86 2.79
N ASN A 218 4.81 -3.90 1.95
CA ASN A 218 5.90 -4.21 1.01
C ASN A 218 7.25 -4.56 1.67
N PHE A 219 7.36 -4.51 3.00
CA PHE A 219 8.57 -4.83 3.77
C PHE A 219 8.54 -6.28 4.27
N PHE A 220 9.09 -7.16 3.45
CA PHE A 220 9.64 -8.45 3.88
C PHE A 220 11.16 -8.42 3.67
N THR A 221 11.93 -9.31 4.29
CA THR A 221 13.38 -9.37 4.08
C THR A 221 13.85 -10.78 3.72
N GLU A 222 15.16 -11.03 3.85
CA GLU A 222 15.81 -12.33 3.69
C GLU A 222 15.12 -13.44 4.53
N LYS A 223 14.46 -13.12 5.64
CA LYS A 223 13.71 -14.05 6.52
C LYS A 223 12.79 -15.02 5.76
N ILE A 224 11.78 -14.50 5.05
CA ILE A 224 10.84 -15.32 4.28
C ILE A 224 11.48 -15.83 2.98
N VAL A 225 12.33 -15.02 2.34
CA VAL A 225 12.99 -15.36 1.08
C VAL A 225 13.91 -16.58 1.24
N ASP A 226 14.73 -16.60 2.29
CA ASP A 226 15.61 -17.71 2.66
C ASP A 226 14.79 -18.99 2.88
N CYS A 227 13.70 -18.93 3.64
CA CYS A 227 12.83 -20.10 3.89
C CYS A 227 12.33 -20.70 2.57
N LEU A 228 11.83 -19.86 1.65
CA LEU A 228 11.35 -20.31 0.35
C LEU A 228 12.48 -20.89 -0.53
N LEU A 229 13.66 -20.26 -0.56
CA LEU A 229 14.84 -20.75 -1.27
C LEU A 229 15.35 -22.10 -0.72
N ALA A 230 15.29 -22.29 0.60
CA ALA A 230 15.66 -23.51 1.29
C ALA A 230 14.58 -24.61 1.25
N GLU A 231 13.45 -24.37 0.58
CA GLU A 231 12.29 -25.28 0.54
C GLU A 231 11.76 -25.65 1.95
N THR A 232 11.71 -24.64 2.83
CA THR A 232 11.25 -24.72 4.21
C THR A 232 9.92 -23.95 4.35
N LEU A 233 8.92 -24.52 5.01
CA LEU A 233 7.63 -23.83 5.24
C LEU A 233 7.80 -22.82 6.39
N CYS A 234 7.57 -21.55 6.08
CA CYS A 234 7.70 -20.47 7.06
C CYS A 234 6.37 -20.17 7.76
N PHE A 235 6.39 -20.19 9.09
CA PHE A 235 5.41 -19.53 9.95
C PHE A 235 5.85 -18.07 10.10
N TYR A 236 5.14 -17.15 9.42
CA TYR A 236 5.64 -15.80 9.13
C TYR A 236 4.75 -14.69 9.68
N TRP A 237 5.41 -13.68 10.27
CA TRP A 237 4.82 -12.39 10.65
C TRP A 237 5.63 -11.21 10.11
N GLY A 238 4.97 -10.11 9.71
CA GLY A 238 5.68 -8.90 9.27
C GLY A 238 4.96 -8.15 8.16
N CYS A 239 5.29 -8.42 6.89
CA CYS A 239 4.70 -7.75 5.72
C CYS A 239 3.16 -7.98 5.65
N PRO A 240 2.30 -6.96 5.87
CA PRO A 240 0.85 -7.14 5.91
C PRO A 240 0.26 -7.63 4.59
N ASN A 241 0.85 -7.24 3.46
CA ASN A 241 0.40 -7.59 2.11
C ASN A 241 1.34 -8.60 1.41
N LEU A 242 2.01 -9.48 2.16
CA LEU A 242 2.90 -10.52 1.60
C LEU A 242 2.21 -11.38 0.52
N ASP A 243 0.92 -11.66 0.69
CA ASP A 243 0.01 -12.38 -0.24
C ASP A 243 -0.21 -11.67 -1.58
N SER A 244 0.02 -10.36 -1.66
CA SER A 244 0.07 -9.62 -2.93
C SER A 244 1.35 -9.90 -3.72
N TYR A 245 2.35 -10.49 -3.08
CA TYR A 245 3.61 -10.91 -3.68
C TYR A 245 3.66 -12.42 -3.82
N PHE A 246 3.71 -13.19 -2.73
CA PHE A 246 3.84 -14.65 -2.70
C PHE A 246 2.49 -15.36 -2.61
N ASP A 247 2.36 -16.53 -3.23
CA ASP A 247 1.21 -17.41 -3.05
C ASP A 247 0.99 -17.70 -1.55
N PRO A 248 -0.21 -17.40 -0.99
CA PRO A 248 -0.50 -17.62 0.44
C PRO A 248 -0.44 -19.10 0.86
N ARG A 249 -0.33 -20.04 -0.10
CA ARG A 249 -0.09 -21.47 0.16
C ARG A 249 1.38 -21.81 0.36
N ALA A 250 2.32 -20.90 0.07
CA ALA A 250 3.76 -21.14 0.22
C ALA A 250 4.30 -20.80 1.62
N PHE A 251 3.48 -20.17 2.48
CA PHE A 251 3.80 -19.85 3.87
C PHE A 251 2.57 -20.09 4.77
N VAL A 252 2.72 -19.87 6.07
CA VAL A 252 1.63 -19.82 7.04
C VAL A 252 1.69 -18.46 7.73
N ARG A 253 0.59 -17.71 7.72
CA ARG A 253 0.51 -16.40 8.38
C ARG A 253 0.33 -16.60 9.89
N LEU A 254 1.13 -15.88 10.68
CA LEU A 254 0.89 -15.66 12.11
C LEU A 254 0.51 -14.19 12.35
N GLU A 255 -0.13 -13.90 13.48
CA GLU A 255 -0.51 -12.53 13.90
C GLU A 255 0.33 -12.00 15.08
N LEU A 256 0.90 -12.90 15.87
CA LEU A 256 1.69 -12.66 17.09
C LEU A 256 1.00 -11.74 18.11
N SER A 257 -0.33 -11.62 18.02
CA SER A 257 -1.22 -10.92 18.95
C SER A 257 -1.95 -11.88 19.88
N ASP A 258 -2.14 -13.13 19.44
CA ASP A 258 -2.68 -14.25 20.20
C ASP A 258 -1.75 -15.46 20.03
N PHE A 259 -0.84 -15.62 21.00
CA PHE A 259 0.14 -16.70 20.98
C PHE A 259 -0.49 -18.09 21.13
N GLU A 260 -1.67 -18.21 21.74
CA GLU A 260 -2.38 -19.48 21.88
C GLU A 260 -2.92 -19.94 20.52
N ALA A 261 -3.53 -19.01 19.76
CA ALA A 261 -4.01 -19.26 18.41
C ALA A 261 -2.85 -19.53 17.42
N ASP A 262 -1.78 -18.73 17.46
CA ASP A 262 -0.60 -18.93 16.61
C ASP A 262 0.09 -20.28 16.91
N ARG A 263 0.17 -20.68 18.19
CA ARG A 263 0.69 -22.01 18.59
C ARG A 263 -0.21 -23.13 18.06
N ALA A 264 -1.53 -23.02 18.22
CA ALA A 264 -2.47 -24.03 17.71
C ALA A 264 -2.30 -24.25 16.19
N LEU A 265 -2.14 -23.17 15.43
CA LEU A 265 -1.89 -23.21 13.98
C LEU A 265 -0.55 -23.87 13.63
N ILE A 266 0.49 -23.68 14.44
CA ILE A 266 1.79 -24.37 14.27
C ILE A 266 1.64 -25.88 14.50
N HIS A 267 0.96 -26.30 15.57
CA HIS A 267 0.72 -27.73 15.82
C HIS A 267 -0.11 -28.38 14.71
N GLU A 268 -1.24 -27.78 14.32
CA GLU A 268 -2.09 -28.29 13.23
C GLU A 268 -1.29 -28.46 11.93
N ALA A 269 -0.48 -27.46 11.57
CA ALA A 269 0.34 -27.52 10.36
C ALA A 269 1.43 -28.59 10.39
N ILE A 270 2.02 -28.86 11.56
CA ILE A 270 3.05 -29.90 11.74
C ILE A 270 2.40 -31.30 11.75
N GLU A 271 1.29 -31.47 12.46
CA GLU A 271 0.54 -32.73 12.54
C GLU A 271 -0.03 -33.16 11.17
N ALA A 272 -0.51 -32.20 10.37
CA ALA A 272 -1.03 -32.43 9.02
C ALA A 272 0.05 -32.56 7.92
N ASP A 273 1.34 -32.48 8.28
CA ASP A 273 2.50 -32.41 7.39
C ASP A 273 2.31 -31.38 6.25
N GLU A 274 1.89 -30.16 6.62
CA GLU A 274 1.64 -29.07 5.67
C GLU A 274 2.89 -28.71 4.87
N TRP A 275 4.10 -28.96 5.38
CA TRP A 275 5.33 -28.80 4.59
C TRP A 275 5.30 -29.67 3.32
N SER A 276 5.05 -30.98 3.43
CA SER A 276 4.99 -31.87 2.26
C SER A 276 3.86 -31.47 1.30
N ARG A 277 2.72 -31.04 1.84
CA ARG A 277 1.55 -30.61 1.06
C ARG A 277 1.78 -29.30 0.32
N ARG A 278 2.54 -28.37 0.91
CA ARG A 278 2.80 -27.02 0.37
C ARG A 278 4.08 -26.91 -0.46
N LEU A 279 4.96 -27.91 -0.39
CA LEU A 279 6.23 -27.96 -1.14
C LEU A 279 6.13 -27.61 -2.64
N PRO A 280 5.08 -27.97 -3.40
CA PRO A 280 4.92 -27.52 -4.79
C PRO A 280 4.79 -26.00 -4.94
N PHE A 281 4.08 -25.32 -4.02
CA PHE A 281 3.94 -23.87 -4.01
C PHE A 281 5.24 -23.19 -3.57
N ILE A 282 5.89 -23.71 -2.52
CA ILE A 282 7.22 -23.25 -2.08
C ILE A 282 8.23 -23.32 -3.23
N ARG A 283 8.24 -24.41 -4.01
CA ARG A 283 9.10 -24.57 -5.20
C ARG A 283 8.72 -23.69 -6.39
N ALA A 284 7.44 -23.33 -6.53
CA ALA A 284 7.03 -22.30 -7.49
C ALA A 284 7.60 -20.94 -7.08
N GLU A 285 7.50 -20.60 -5.80
CA GLU A 285 8.01 -19.34 -5.26
C GLU A 285 9.52 -19.23 -5.30
N LYS A 286 10.25 -20.30 -4.95
CA LYS A 286 11.71 -20.40 -5.13
C LYS A 286 12.12 -20.09 -6.57
N ARG A 287 11.48 -20.70 -7.57
CA ARG A 287 11.78 -20.43 -8.99
C ARG A 287 11.54 -18.96 -9.33
N ARG A 288 10.44 -18.38 -8.86
CA ARG A 288 10.03 -16.99 -9.10
C ARG A 288 10.98 -15.97 -8.45
N ILE A 289 11.49 -16.25 -7.25
CA ILE A 289 12.58 -15.49 -6.61
C ILE A 289 13.83 -15.49 -7.51
N LEU A 290 14.21 -16.66 -8.03
CA LEU A 290 15.42 -16.82 -8.84
C LEU A 290 15.29 -16.24 -10.27
N SER A 291 14.09 -16.27 -10.88
CA SER A 291 13.85 -15.78 -12.24
C SER A 291 13.47 -14.30 -12.32
N ASP A 292 12.59 -13.83 -11.44
CA ASP A 292 11.80 -12.61 -11.66
C ASP A 292 11.85 -11.62 -10.47
N TYR A 293 11.96 -12.15 -9.25
CA TYR A 293 11.74 -11.40 -8.01
C TYR A 293 12.98 -11.04 -7.19
N GLY A 294 14.14 -11.67 -7.39
CA GLY A 294 15.36 -11.36 -6.65
C GLY A 294 15.96 -10.00 -7.00
N PHE A 295 17.04 -9.63 -6.29
CA PHE A 295 17.79 -8.39 -6.53
C PHE A 295 18.25 -8.25 -7.99
N PHE A 296 18.92 -9.26 -8.54
CA PHE A 296 19.47 -9.22 -9.89
C PHE A 296 18.41 -9.26 -11.02
N PRO A 297 17.36 -10.10 -10.98
CA PRO A 297 16.22 -9.98 -11.90
C PRO A 297 15.63 -8.56 -11.92
N THR A 298 15.45 -7.96 -10.75
CA THR A 298 14.92 -6.62 -10.59
C THR A 298 15.85 -5.57 -11.20
N LEU A 299 17.14 -5.62 -10.88
CA LEU A 299 18.15 -4.73 -11.44
C LEU A 299 18.26 -4.88 -12.96
N ALA A 300 18.16 -6.10 -13.49
CA ALA A 300 18.21 -6.38 -14.93
C ALA A 300 17.07 -5.68 -15.68
N LYS A 301 15.83 -5.74 -15.16
CA LYS A 301 14.67 -5.01 -15.72
C LYS A 301 14.89 -3.50 -15.78
N VAL A 302 15.53 -2.91 -14.75
CA VAL A 302 15.81 -1.47 -14.67
C VAL A 302 16.94 -1.06 -15.63
N LEU A 303 17.96 -1.91 -15.80
CA LEU A 303 19.14 -1.62 -16.63
C LEU A 303 18.99 -2.03 -18.11
N ASP A 304 17.97 -2.81 -18.45
CA ASP A 304 17.64 -3.22 -19.82
C ASP A 304 17.64 -2.01 -20.79
N PRO A 305 18.47 -2.04 -21.85
CA PRO A 305 18.59 -0.93 -22.77
C PRO A 305 17.38 -0.78 -23.71
N VAL A 306 16.67 -1.87 -24.05
CA VAL A 306 15.46 -1.83 -24.89
C VAL A 306 14.31 -1.20 -24.12
N ARG A 307 14.15 -1.55 -22.84
CA ARG A 307 13.26 -0.86 -21.91
C ARG A 307 13.61 0.63 -21.86
N ARG A 308 14.83 0.99 -21.45
CA ARG A 308 15.26 2.39 -21.31
C ARG A 308 15.26 3.21 -22.62
N SER A 309 15.34 2.58 -23.79
CA SER A 309 15.30 3.24 -25.11
C SER A 309 13.91 3.31 -25.74
N ARG A 310 12.85 2.77 -25.10
CA ARG A 310 11.45 3.05 -25.47
C ARG A 310 11.11 4.51 -25.15
N SER A 311 11.61 5.41 -26.00
CA SER A 311 11.22 6.81 -26.05
C SER A 311 9.91 6.92 -26.86
N TRP A 312 8.81 7.18 -26.16
CA TRP A 312 7.57 7.60 -26.79
C TRP A 312 7.80 8.89 -27.59
N HIS A 313 7.09 9.08 -28.70
CA HIS A 313 7.38 10.14 -29.67
C HIS A 313 7.10 11.55 -29.10
N LEU A 314 8.14 12.15 -28.50
CA LEU A 314 8.14 13.56 -28.08
C LEU A 314 8.68 14.42 -29.23
N GLY A 315 7.81 15.25 -29.80
CA GLY A 315 8.15 16.26 -30.79
C GLY A 315 9.07 17.36 -30.24
N PRO A 316 9.58 18.27 -31.09
CA PRO A 316 10.53 19.31 -30.67
C PRO A 316 9.99 20.22 -29.55
N ALA A 317 8.69 20.52 -29.53
CA ALA A 317 8.05 21.30 -28.48
C ALA A 317 7.95 20.52 -27.16
N ASP A 318 7.56 19.25 -27.24
CA ASP A 318 7.40 18.34 -26.09
C ASP A 318 8.72 18.11 -25.36
N ARG A 319 9.83 18.05 -26.12
CA ARG A 319 11.19 17.97 -25.56
C ARG A 319 11.55 19.16 -24.69
N GLU A 320 11.17 20.39 -25.07
CA GLU A 320 11.43 21.57 -24.23
C GLU A 320 10.54 21.61 -22.98
N ILE A 321 9.33 21.03 -23.01
CA ILE A 321 8.46 20.95 -21.83
C ILE A 321 8.91 19.84 -20.88
N VAL A 322 9.28 18.67 -21.39
CA VAL A 322 9.95 17.61 -20.61
C VAL A 322 11.28 18.12 -20.04
N LYS A 323 12.04 18.91 -20.79
CA LYS A 323 13.25 19.58 -20.29
C LYS A 323 12.97 20.65 -19.23
N ARG A 324 11.87 21.39 -19.34
CA ARG A 324 11.42 22.41 -18.36
C ARG A 324 10.93 21.80 -17.03
N TRP A 325 10.27 20.65 -17.06
CA TRP A 325 9.67 20.01 -15.88
C TRP A 325 10.48 18.84 -15.30
N ILE A 326 11.16 18.07 -16.15
CA ILE A 326 11.89 16.84 -15.78
C ILE A 326 13.42 17.00 -15.97
N GLY A 327 13.86 17.99 -16.74
CA GLY A 327 15.27 18.27 -17.01
C GLY A 327 15.81 17.53 -18.25
N GLU A 328 16.75 18.18 -18.93
CA GLU A 328 17.33 17.78 -20.23
C GLU A 328 17.93 16.35 -20.24
N ARG A 329 18.26 15.79 -19.06
CA ARG A 329 18.86 14.46 -18.89
C ARG A 329 17.85 13.31 -18.77
N ARG A 330 16.54 13.59 -18.69
CA ARG A 330 15.49 12.58 -18.44
C ARG A 330 14.64 12.19 -19.66
N GLY A 331 15.03 12.60 -20.87
CA GLY A 331 14.43 12.10 -22.12
C GLY A 331 14.57 10.59 -22.39
N GLY A 332 15.21 9.84 -21.49
CA GLY A 332 15.33 8.37 -21.50
C GLY A 332 14.95 7.71 -20.16
N THR A 333 14.09 8.35 -19.36
CA THR A 333 13.52 7.72 -18.16
C THR A 333 12.31 6.84 -18.54
N PHE A 334 12.38 5.57 -18.18
CA PHE A 334 11.50 4.51 -18.66
C PHE A 334 10.09 4.53 -18.04
N VAL A 335 9.10 4.05 -18.82
CA VAL A 335 7.75 3.65 -18.36
C VAL A 335 7.41 2.32 -19.06
N GLU A 336 7.06 1.29 -18.28
CA GLU A 336 6.62 0.00 -18.84
C GLU A 336 5.12 -0.04 -19.08
N LEU A 337 4.72 -0.46 -20.27
CA LEU A 337 3.40 -1.01 -20.55
C LEU A 337 3.56 -2.46 -20.98
N SER A 338 2.85 -3.37 -20.31
CA SER A 338 2.88 -4.81 -20.58
C SER A 338 1.93 -5.15 -21.71
N ASP A 339 2.44 -5.72 -22.80
CA ASP A 339 1.63 -6.61 -23.65
C ASP A 339 1.46 -7.97 -22.94
N ARG A 340 0.49 -8.78 -23.42
CA ARG A 340 0.30 -10.19 -23.01
C ARG A 340 -0.24 -11.00 -24.19
N SER A 341 0.64 -11.80 -24.80
CA SER A 341 0.28 -12.78 -25.84
C SER A 341 0.74 -14.22 -25.52
N GLY A 342 1.21 -14.47 -24.30
CA GLY A 342 1.72 -15.78 -23.85
C GLY A 342 0.66 -16.69 -23.20
N SER A 343 0.97 -17.99 -23.11
CA SER A 343 0.10 -18.98 -22.44
C SER A 343 0.15 -18.84 -20.90
N PRO A 344 -0.91 -19.26 -20.16
CA PRO A 344 -0.95 -19.12 -18.70
C PRO A 344 0.08 -19.96 -17.93
N GLU A 345 0.71 -20.93 -18.59
CA GLU A 345 1.66 -21.88 -17.96
C GLU A 345 3.12 -21.36 -18.03
N GLU A 346 3.38 -20.33 -18.84
CA GLU A 346 4.73 -19.83 -19.15
C GLU A 346 4.92 -18.31 -18.94
N SER A 347 3.87 -17.55 -18.60
CA SER A 347 3.95 -16.09 -18.45
C SER A 347 3.79 -15.64 -17.00
N GLU A 348 4.87 -15.07 -16.46
CA GLU A 348 5.05 -14.80 -15.03
C GLU A 348 4.19 -13.66 -14.47
N THR A 349 3.90 -13.83 -13.17
CA THR A 349 3.65 -12.79 -12.15
C THR A 349 2.48 -11.83 -12.30
N LEU A 350 1.57 -11.94 -11.32
CA LEU A 350 0.84 -10.82 -10.73
C LEU A 350 1.88 -9.75 -10.32
N ASP A 351 1.83 -8.60 -10.96
CA ASP A 351 2.84 -7.56 -10.79
C ASP A 351 2.20 -6.26 -10.31
N VAL A 352 2.17 -6.12 -8.98
CA VAL A 352 1.71 -4.89 -8.30
C VAL A 352 2.65 -3.72 -8.63
N GLU A 353 3.91 -3.97 -8.97
CA GLU A 353 4.88 -2.92 -9.27
C GLU A 353 4.67 -2.30 -10.67
N ARG A 354 4.13 -3.06 -11.64
CA ARG A 354 3.64 -2.50 -12.93
C ARG A 354 2.55 -1.44 -12.76
N ARG A 355 1.89 -1.38 -11.59
CA ARG A 355 0.92 -0.31 -11.24
C ARG A 355 1.57 0.90 -10.54
N LEU A 356 2.84 0.80 -10.12
CA LEU A 356 3.49 1.77 -9.23
C LEU A 356 4.65 2.54 -9.88
N ASP A 357 5.16 2.08 -11.03
CA ASP A 357 6.26 2.71 -11.79
C ASP A 357 5.90 4.03 -12.53
N TRP A 358 4.67 4.53 -12.36
CA TRP A 358 4.17 5.72 -13.06
C TRP A 358 4.77 7.03 -12.50
N THR A 359 5.85 7.48 -13.13
CA THR A 359 6.44 8.83 -12.99
C THR A 359 6.37 9.66 -14.28
N GLY A 360 5.55 9.23 -15.25
CA GLY A 360 5.37 9.94 -16.52
C GLY A 360 4.69 11.31 -16.37
N ILE A 361 4.89 12.18 -17.36
CA ILE A 361 4.13 13.41 -17.57
C ILE A 361 3.27 13.24 -18.83
N CYS A 362 1.98 13.60 -18.73
CA CYS A 362 1.10 13.79 -19.89
C CYS A 362 1.15 15.26 -20.33
N LEU A 363 1.11 15.51 -21.63
CA LEU A 363 1.25 16.85 -22.22
C LEU A 363 -0.06 17.26 -22.90
N GLU A 364 -0.56 18.47 -22.61
CA GLU A 364 -1.84 18.97 -23.15
C GLU A 364 -1.60 20.04 -24.23
N SER A 365 -2.15 19.82 -25.42
CA SER A 365 -2.12 20.78 -26.53
C SER A 365 -3.50 21.38 -26.80
N SER A 366 -3.53 22.62 -27.29
CA SER A 366 -4.76 23.27 -27.73
C SER A 366 -5.10 22.91 -29.18
N ALA A 367 -6.39 22.79 -29.49
CA ALA A 367 -6.94 22.18 -30.71
C ALA A 367 -6.78 23.00 -32.01
N SER A 368 -5.71 23.79 -32.14
CA SER A 368 -5.39 24.52 -33.38
C SER A 368 -4.50 23.69 -34.31
N ARG A 369 -4.55 23.97 -35.62
CA ARG A 369 -3.73 23.28 -36.63
C ARG A 369 -2.21 23.51 -36.46
N ASP A 370 -1.80 24.52 -35.70
CA ASP A 370 -0.41 24.78 -35.32
C ASP A 370 -0.18 24.36 -33.86
N ALA A 371 -0.37 23.06 -33.58
CA ALA A 371 -0.38 22.50 -32.24
C ALA A 371 0.87 22.88 -31.42
N ARG A 372 0.65 23.66 -30.35
CA ARG A 372 1.62 23.90 -29.28
C ARG A 372 1.06 23.29 -28.00
N VAL A 373 1.92 22.65 -27.23
CA VAL A 373 1.59 22.16 -25.89
C VAL A 373 1.67 23.33 -24.91
N GLU A 374 0.63 23.51 -24.09
CA GLU A 374 0.49 24.62 -23.16
C GLU A 374 0.80 24.24 -21.71
N SER A 375 0.61 22.95 -21.35
CA SER A 375 0.79 22.44 -19.98
C SER A 375 1.24 20.98 -19.95
N GLY A 376 1.63 20.51 -18.76
CA GLY A 376 1.90 19.09 -18.51
C GLY A 376 1.50 18.69 -17.08
N ARG A 377 1.01 17.45 -16.91
CA ARG A 377 0.47 16.89 -15.65
C ARG A 377 1.12 15.55 -15.32
N SER A 378 1.05 15.06 -14.09
CA SER A 378 1.50 13.69 -13.81
C SER A 378 0.54 12.69 -14.45
N VAL A 379 1.04 11.56 -14.96
CA VAL A 379 0.17 10.50 -15.47
C VAL A 379 -0.69 9.86 -14.36
N ARG A 380 -0.36 10.08 -13.08
CA ARG A 380 -1.25 9.77 -11.95
C ARG A 380 -2.55 10.59 -11.95
N ASP A 381 -2.57 11.71 -12.65
CA ASP A 381 -3.68 12.65 -12.78
C ASP A 381 -4.40 12.50 -14.15
N CYS A 382 -4.12 11.42 -14.89
CA CYS A 382 -4.57 11.24 -16.28
C CYS A 382 -5.49 10.03 -16.48
N ILE A 383 -6.50 10.21 -17.33
CA ILE A 383 -7.42 9.16 -17.76
C ILE A 383 -6.81 8.40 -18.95
N VAL A 384 -6.83 7.07 -18.93
CA VAL A 384 -6.29 6.23 -20.01
C VAL A 384 -7.36 5.95 -21.06
N THR A 385 -7.18 6.49 -22.26
CA THR A 385 -7.93 6.11 -23.47
C THR A 385 -7.16 5.09 -24.31
N PRO A 386 -7.79 4.01 -24.82
CA PRO A 386 -7.13 3.09 -25.74
C PRO A 386 -6.93 3.73 -27.12
N ASP A 387 -5.74 3.60 -27.69
CA ASP A 387 -5.42 4.04 -29.05
C ASP A 387 -5.90 2.99 -30.08
N VAL A 388 -6.79 3.38 -30.99
CA VAL A 388 -7.40 2.50 -32.00
C VAL A 388 -7.51 3.18 -33.38
N GLY A 389 -6.41 3.78 -33.83
CA GLY A 389 -6.30 4.35 -35.19
C GLY A 389 -6.82 5.78 -35.30
N GLU A 390 -6.99 6.26 -36.55
CA GLU A 390 -7.21 7.69 -36.91
C GLU A 390 -8.57 8.28 -36.47
N GLU A 391 -9.28 7.67 -35.52
CA GLU A 391 -10.59 8.09 -35.05
C GLU A 391 -10.60 8.10 -33.52
N LEU A 392 -10.91 9.25 -32.91
CA LEU A 392 -10.80 9.41 -31.46
C LEU A 392 -11.82 8.51 -30.74
N VAL A 393 -11.44 7.93 -29.59
CA VAL A 393 -12.38 7.15 -28.75
C VAL A 393 -13.63 7.97 -28.41
N ALA A 394 -13.49 9.27 -28.18
CA ALA A 394 -14.62 10.18 -27.98
C ALA A 394 -15.54 10.29 -29.21
N GLU A 395 -15.00 10.23 -30.43
CA GLU A 395 -15.77 10.25 -31.69
C GLU A 395 -16.45 8.90 -31.95
N ILE A 396 -15.77 7.78 -31.65
CA ILE A 396 -16.35 6.43 -31.70
C ILE A 396 -17.51 6.30 -30.72
N LEU A 397 -17.35 6.79 -29.48
CA LEU A 397 -18.39 6.78 -28.45
C LEU A 397 -19.56 7.72 -28.83
N ALA A 398 -19.27 8.96 -29.25
CA ALA A 398 -20.28 9.92 -29.69
C ALA A 398 -21.07 9.43 -30.92
N ARG A 399 -20.41 8.83 -31.91
CA ARG A 399 -21.07 8.24 -33.10
C ARG A 399 -22.02 7.09 -32.75
N ASN A 400 -21.73 6.34 -31.69
CA ASN A 400 -22.58 5.26 -31.20
C ASN A 400 -23.56 5.72 -30.11
N ALA A 401 -23.61 7.01 -29.79
CA ALA A 401 -24.42 7.60 -28.70
C ALA A 401 -24.17 6.97 -27.31
N ILE A 402 -22.92 6.57 -27.05
CA ILE A 402 -22.47 6.03 -25.76
C ILE A 402 -21.69 7.12 -25.03
N ALA A 403 -21.97 7.32 -23.74
CA ALA A 403 -21.30 8.32 -22.91
C ALA A 403 -19.90 7.85 -22.47
N ALA A 404 -18.99 8.80 -22.20
CA ALA A 404 -17.58 8.52 -21.92
C ALA A 404 -17.31 7.82 -20.58
N ASP A 405 -18.31 7.77 -19.70
CA ASP A 405 -18.34 7.09 -18.41
C ASP A 405 -18.66 5.58 -18.51
N ALA A 406 -18.98 5.07 -19.71
CA ALA A 406 -19.34 3.66 -19.94
C ALA A 406 -18.22 2.64 -19.61
N VAL A 407 -17.00 3.08 -19.31
CA VAL A 407 -15.85 2.19 -18.98
C VAL A 407 -15.95 1.60 -17.58
N ASP A 408 -16.50 2.34 -16.60
CA ASP A 408 -16.64 1.85 -15.21
C ASP A 408 -17.60 0.66 -15.08
N TRP A 409 -18.52 0.52 -16.04
CA TRP A 409 -19.56 -0.49 -16.07
C TRP A 409 -19.04 -1.93 -16.19
N LEU A 410 -17.88 -2.09 -16.84
CA LEU A 410 -17.22 -3.40 -17.02
C LEU A 410 -16.79 -4.03 -15.69
N ASN A 411 -16.46 -3.21 -14.69
CA ASN A 411 -16.00 -3.67 -13.37
C ASN A 411 -17.14 -4.06 -12.42
N LEU A 412 -18.40 -3.83 -12.79
CA LEU A 412 -19.55 -3.88 -11.88
C LEU A 412 -20.64 -4.90 -12.28
N ALA A 413 -20.59 -5.45 -13.49
CA ALA A 413 -21.68 -6.25 -14.05
C ALA A 413 -21.62 -7.76 -13.75
N VAL A 414 -20.55 -8.28 -13.11
CA VAL A 414 -20.35 -9.73 -12.91
C VAL A 414 -20.05 -10.06 -11.46
N ALA A 415 -20.97 -10.77 -10.80
CA ALA A 415 -20.85 -11.16 -9.39
C ALA A 415 -19.77 -12.23 -9.15
N ASN A 416 -19.40 -12.99 -10.18
CA ASN A 416 -18.31 -13.96 -10.11
C ASN A 416 -17.53 -13.98 -11.44
N PRO A 417 -16.24 -13.53 -11.47
CA PRO A 417 -15.47 -13.42 -12.71
C PRO A 417 -15.32 -14.71 -13.53
N SER A 418 -15.50 -15.87 -12.90
CA SER A 418 -15.46 -17.18 -13.56
C SER A 418 -16.59 -17.40 -14.58
N GLU A 419 -17.72 -16.68 -14.47
CA GLU A 419 -18.86 -16.82 -15.40
C GLU A 419 -18.55 -16.29 -16.81
N LEU A 420 -17.55 -15.41 -16.94
CA LEU A 420 -17.05 -14.93 -18.24
C LEU A 420 -16.16 -15.94 -18.96
N LEU A 421 -15.82 -17.07 -18.33
CA LEU A 421 -14.87 -18.05 -18.86
C LEU A 421 -15.58 -19.21 -19.58
N ALA A 422 -14.95 -19.69 -20.65
CA ALA A 422 -15.21 -20.99 -21.25
C ALA A 422 -14.39 -22.09 -20.55
N ASP A 423 -14.72 -23.35 -20.82
CA ASP A 423 -13.90 -24.49 -20.40
C ASP A 423 -12.46 -24.33 -20.92
N GLY A 424 -11.49 -24.54 -20.03
CA GLY A 424 -10.08 -24.18 -20.27
C GLY A 424 -9.70 -22.76 -19.82
N GLY A 425 -10.58 -22.04 -19.10
CA GLY A 425 -10.24 -20.82 -18.36
C GLY A 425 -9.97 -19.58 -19.23
N ARG A 426 -10.29 -19.63 -20.53
CA ARG A 426 -10.24 -18.46 -21.42
C ARG A 426 -11.54 -17.69 -21.32
N LEU A 427 -11.48 -16.36 -21.44
CA LEU A 427 -12.68 -15.53 -21.62
C LEU A 427 -13.46 -16.02 -22.85
N ASP A 428 -14.73 -16.38 -22.65
CA ASP A 428 -15.64 -16.79 -23.72
C ASP A 428 -16.11 -15.53 -24.46
N PRO A 429 -15.73 -15.30 -25.73
CA PRO A 429 -16.10 -14.08 -26.43
C PRO A 429 -17.61 -13.91 -26.62
N GLY A 430 -18.38 -15.02 -26.59
CA GLY A 430 -19.84 -15.01 -26.63
C GLY A 430 -20.44 -14.57 -25.30
N ARG A 431 -19.94 -15.07 -24.16
CA ARG A 431 -20.42 -14.65 -22.82
C ARG A 431 -19.95 -13.25 -22.46
N VAL A 432 -18.75 -12.87 -22.87
CA VAL A 432 -18.22 -11.51 -22.73
C VAL A 432 -19.07 -10.55 -23.56
N ARG A 433 -19.44 -10.88 -24.81
CA ARG A 433 -20.42 -10.10 -25.59
C ARG A 433 -21.79 -10.04 -24.91
N ALA A 434 -22.33 -11.17 -24.46
CA ALA A 434 -23.66 -11.24 -23.83
C ALA A 434 -23.77 -10.40 -22.52
N ASN A 435 -22.65 -10.06 -21.87
CA ASN A 435 -22.62 -9.18 -20.70
C ASN A 435 -22.12 -7.75 -20.99
N LEU A 436 -21.67 -7.45 -22.21
CA LEU A 436 -21.11 -6.13 -22.60
C LEU A 436 -22.12 -5.18 -23.27
N ILE A 437 -23.33 -5.63 -23.58
CA ILE A 437 -24.26 -4.80 -24.37
C ILE A 437 -25.02 -3.81 -23.48
N THR A 438 -24.50 -2.59 -23.36
CA THR A 438 -25.36 -1.42 -23.14
C THR A 438 -26.14 -1.14 -24.42
N ILE A 439 -27.38 -1.62 -24.41
CA ILE A 439 -28.60 -1.11 -25.05
C ILE A 439 -28.69 -1.00 -26.59
N PRO A 440 -28.13 -0.05 -27.38
CA PRO A 440 -28.60 0.16 -28.76
C PRO A 440 -28.56 -1.06 -29.71
N LEU A 441 -27.62 -2.00 -29.52
CA LEU A 441 -27.51 -3.25 -30.28
C LEU A 441 -28.14 -4.49 -29.61
N ALA A 442 -28.61 -4.38 -28.36
CA ALA A 442 -29.29 -5.47 -27.67
C ALA A 442 -30.70 -5.66 -28.22
N ASP A 443 -31.18 -6.90 -28.26
CA ASP A 443 -32.59 -7.19 -28.49
C ASP A 443 -33.47 -6.80 -27.28
N GLU A 444 -34.79 -6.84 -27.47
CA GLU A 444 -35.72 -6.39 -26.43
C GLU A 444 -35.71 -7.27 -25.16
N SER A 445 -35.31 -8.55 -25.28
CA SER A 445 -35.15 -9.46 -24.15
C SER A 445 -33.86 -9.18 -23.37
N GLU A 446 -32.76 -8.90 -24.07
CA GLU A 446 -31.46 -8.54 -23.50
C GLU A 446 -31.53 -7.19 -22.76
N ARG A 447 -32.17 -6.18 -23.36
CA ARG A 447 -32.43 -4.88 -22.68
C ARG A 447 -33.22 -5.05 -21.39
N ARG A 448 -34.23 -5.94 -21.40
CA ARG A 448 -35.08 -6.21 -20.25
C ARG A 448 -34.33 -6.95 -19.13
N LEU A 449 -33.43 -7.86 -19.47
CA LEU A 449 -32.57 -8.57 -18.53
C LEU A 449 -31.50 -7.65 -17.92
N CYS A 450 -30.81 -6.86 -18.75
CA CYS A 450 -29.79 -5.91 -18.30
C CYS A 450 -30.41 -4.84 -17.38
N GLY A 451 -31.53 -4.23 -17.78
CA GLY A 451 -32.25 -3.28 -16.92
C GLY A 451 -32.80 -3.90 -15.62
N LYS A 452 -33.06 -5.22 -15.57
CA LYS A 452 -33.43 -5.92 -14.33
C LYS A 452 -32.22 -6.12 -13.40
N ARG A 453 -31.04 -6.46 -13.95
CA ARG A 453 -29.79 -6.60 -13.18
C ARG A 453 -29.32 -5.25 -12.61
N LEU A 454 -29.35 -4.18 -13.42
CA LEU A 454 -28.93 -2.84 -13.00
C LEU A 454 -29.79 -2.29 -11.86
N ARG A 455 -31.13 -2.41 -11.95
CA ARG A 455 -32.04 -2.08 -10.85
C ARG A 455 -31.80 -2.94 -9.60
N GLY A 456 -31.38 -4.19 -9.76
CA GLY A 456 -30.95 -5.05 -8.64
C GLY A 456 -29.61 -4.67 -8.01
N ALA A 457 -28.79 -3.84 -8.68
CA ALA A 457 -27.49 -3.37 -8.22
C ALA A 457 -27.51 -1.90 -7.71
N GLY A 458 -28.69 -1.30 -7.56
CA GLY A 458 -28.85 0.09 -7.10
C GLY A 458 -28.69 1.15 -8.20
N TYR A 459 -28.99 0.82 -9.46
CA TYR A 459 -28.94 1.76 -10.58
C TYR A 459 -30.34 2.09 -11.10
N SER A 460 -30.65 3.38 -11.18
CA SER A 460 -31.88 3.92 -11.76
C SER A 460 -31.64 4.52 -13.15
N PRO A 461 -32.58 4.37 -14.11
CA PRO A 461 -32.46 5.00 -15.42
C PRO A 461 -32.27 6.52 -15.30
N ALA A 462 -31.32 7.08 -16.05
CA ALA A 462 -31.13 8.52 -16.10
C ALA A 462 -32.32 9.16 -16.87
N PRO A 463 -33.00 10.18 -16.30
CA PRO A 463 -34.22 10.74 -16.90
C PRO A 463 -33.98 11.36 -18.30
N ASP A 464 -32.76 11.83 -18.55
CA ASP A 464 -32.43 12.66 -19.72
C ASP A 464 -31.94 11.84 -20.93
N ALA A 465 -31.69 10.54 -20.74
CA ALA A 465 -31.01 9.66 -21.71
C ALA A 465 -31.95 8.60 -22.33
N GLY A 466 -33.26 8.81 -22.30
CA GLY A 466 -34.25 7.90 -22.92
C GLY A 466 -34.23 6.46 -22.39
N GLY A 467 -33.68 6.23 -21.19
CA GLY A 467 -33.48 4.89 -20.61
C GLY A 467 -32.25 4.13 -21.12
N ALA A 468 -31.38 4.75 -21.92
CA ALA A 468 -30.14 4.14 -22.41
C ALA A 468 -28.96 4.25 -21.42
N ALA A 469 -28.96 5.25 -20.55
CA ALA A 469 -28.01 5.40 -19.44
C ALA A 469 -28.72 5.16 -18.08
N PHE A 470 -27.99 4.63 -17.10
CA PHE A 470 -28.45 4.53 -15.71
C PHE A 470 -27.42 5.22 -14.82
N ARG A 471 -27.89 5.91 -13.78
CA ARG A 471 -27.06 6.44 -12.70
C ARG A 471 -27.12 5.50 -11.50
N ARG A 472 -26.04 5.35 -10.75
CA ARG A 472 -26.11 4.67 -9.44
C ARG A 472 -26.76 5.61 -8.44
N ASP A 473 -27.78 5.12 -7.75
CA ASP A 473 -28.41 5.89 -6.69
C ASP A 473 -27.41 5.99 -5.52
N GLY A 474 -26.98 7.20 -5.19
CA GLY A 474 -26.12 7.49 -4.03
C GLY A 474 -24.64 7.81 -4.30
N ALA A 475 -24.19 7.98 -5.56
CA ALA A 475 -22.79 8.35 -5.84
C ALA A 475 -22.36 9.73 -5.25
N GLU A 476 -23.32 10.62 -4.99
CA GLU A 476 -23.08 11.90 -4.29
C GLU A 476 -23.22 11.78 -2.77
N ASP A 477 -23.51 10.61 -2.20
CA ASP A 477 -23.84 10.48 -0.79
C ASP A 477 -22.64 10.80 0.11
N VAL A 478 -22.95 11.47 1.22
CA VAL A 478 -22.02 11.77 2.31
C VAL A 478 -22.51 11.03 3.56
N PHE A 479 -21.58 10.42 4.30
CA PHE A 479 -21.88 9.69 5.53
C PHE A 479 -21.14 10.29 6.73
N GLY A 480 -21.85 10.42 7.85
CA GLY A 480 -21.32 10.99 9.08
C GLY A 480 -21.04 9.94 10.12
N PHE A 481 -19.98 10.14 10.90
CA PHE A 481 -19.59 9.29 12.01
C PHE A 481 -19.39 10.18 13.25
N PHE A 482 -20.09 9.87 14.34
CA PHE A 482 -20.05 10.71 15.53
C PHE A 482 -19.84 9.91 16.81
N HIS A 483 -19.04 10.42 17.73
CA HIS A 483 -18.92 9.87 19.08
C HIS A 483 -19.52 10.82 20.12
N LEU A 484 -20.56 10.35 20.83
CA LEU A 484 -21.13 11.03 22.00
C LEU A 484 -20.72 10.31 23.28
N CYS A 485 -19.87 10.95 24.09
CA CYS A 485 -19.59 10.51 25.46
C CYS A 485 -20.43 11.32 26.45
N THR A 486 -21.36 10.67 27.15
CA THR A 486 -22.33 11.31 28.05
C THR A 486 -21.77 11.49 29.46
N ILE A 487 -20.71 12.30 29.57
CA ILE A 487 -20.03 12.66 30.83
C ILE A 487 -19.89 14.19 30.93
N GLY A 488 -19.72 14.73 32.14
CA GLY A 488 -19.50 16.16 32.35
C GLY A 488 -20.55 17.04 31.65
N THR A 489 -20.09 18.03 30.88
CA THR A 489 -20.91 19.03 30.15
C THR A 489 -21.45 18.54 28.79
N TRP A 490 -21.69 17.23 28.64
CA TRP A 490 -22.13 16.66 27.37
C TRP A 490 -23.46 17.23 26.86
N ARG A 491 -24.34 17.69 27.76
CA ARG A 491 -25.66 18.23 27.42
C ARG A 491 -25.57 19.58 26.72
N GLU A 492 -24.69 20.47 27.20
CA GLU A 492 -24.41 21.74 26.55
C GLU A 492 -23.71 21.53 25.20
N VAL A 493 -22.68 20.66 25.18
CA VAL A 493 -21.87 20.40 23.98
C VAL A 493 -22.70 19.78 22.85
N ILE A 494 -23.54 18.77 23.14
CA ILE A 494 -24.35 18.13 22.10
C ILE A 494 -25.46 19.05 21.57
N ALA A 495 -26.02 19.91 22.42
CA ALA A 495 -27.03 20.88 22.00
C ALA A 495 -26.45 21.90 21.00
N GLU A 496 -25.26 22.44 21.30
CA GLU A 496 -24.54 23.34 20.39
C GLU A 496 -24.14 22.63 19.07
N GLN A 497 -23.61 21.41 19.17
CA GLN A 497 -23.18 20.64 18.01
C GLN A 497 -24.32 20.27 17.06
N LEU A 498 -25.48 19.86 17.59
CA LEU A 498 -26.67 19.57 16.77
C LEU A 498 -27.25 20.83 16.12
N ASP A 499 -27.40 21.92 16.88
CA ASP A 499 -27.86 23.22 16.38
C ASP A 499 -26.95 23.73 15.25
N ARG A 500 -25.63 23.50 15.33
CA ARG A 500 -24.68 23.84 14.27
C ARG A 500 -24.75 22.91 13.06
N LEU A 501 -24.75 21.60 13.28
CA LEU A 501 -24.81 20.56 12.24
C LEU A 501 -26.06 20.68 11.36
N ILE A 502 -27.19 21.08 11.95
CA ILE A 502 -28.45 21.34 11.25
C ILE A 502 -28.40 22.69 10.52
N ARG A 503 -28.00 23.78 11.20
CA ARG A 503 -27.99 25.12 10.56
C ARG A 503 -27.00 25.26 9.41
N SER A 504 -25.92 24.47 9.36
CA SER A 504 -24.99 24.46 8.23
C SER A 504 -25.49 23.68 7.01
N GLY A 505 -26.62 22.98 7.12
CA GLY A 505 -27.13 22.08 6.09
C GLY A 505 -26.37 20.76 5.99
N LEU A 506 -25.41 20.49 6.88
CA LEU A 506 -24.62 19.25 6.84
C LEU A 506 -25.45 18.04 7.25
N ALA A 507 -26.38 18.18 8.21
CA ALA A 507 -27.35 17.13 8.54
C ALA A 507 -28.18 16.75 7.30
N GLU A 508 -28.63 17.73 6.52
CA GLU A 508 -29.41 17.55 5.30
C GLU A 508 -28.59 16.94 4.15
N ARG A 509 -27.32 17.34 4.03
CA ARG A 509 -26.37 16.82 3.04
C ARG A 509 -25.92 15.38 3.32
N THR A 510 -25.93 14.97 4.59
CA THR A 510 -25.47 13.67 5.06
C THR A 510 -26.61 12.65 5.03
N ARG A 511 -26.44 11.57 4.27
CA ARG A 511 -27.47 10.53 4.06
C ARG A 511 -27.79 9.76 5.34
N ARG A 512 -26.75 9.33 6.05
CA ARG A 512 -26.84 8.60 7.32
C ARG A 512 -25.70 9.05 8.23
N ILE A 513 -26.03 9.27 9.50
CA ILE A 513 -25.10 9.62 10.56
C ILE A 513 -25.07 8.43 11.53
N PHE A 514 -23.95 7.72 11.54
CA PHE A 514 -23.68 6.62 12.45
C PHE A 514 -23.12 7.16 13.75
N VAL A 515 -23.62 6.69 14.90
CA VAL A 515 -23.23 7.24 16.21
C VAL A 515 -22.94 6.13 17.22
N SER A 516 -21.83 6.26 17.95
CA SER A 516 -21.65 5.58 19.24
C SER A 516 -22.02 6.52 20.38
N VAL A 517 -22.84 6.04 21.31
CA VAL A 517 -23.28 6.77 22.49
C VAL A 517 -22.85 6.01 23.74
N LEU A 518 -21.84 6.52 24.43
CA LEU A 518 -21.22 5.85 25.58
C LEU A 518 -21.34 6.68 26.85
N GLY A 519 -21.46 6.02 28.00
CA GLY A 519 -21.39 6.64 29.32
C GLY A 519 -22.71 6.62 30.12
N PRO A 520 -22.70 7.16 31.36
CA PRO A 520 -23.79 6.96 32.33
C PRO A 520 -25.19 7.41 31.88
N GLU A 521 -25.28 8.39 30.97
CA GLU A 521 -26.54 8.92 30.44
C GLU A 521 -26.77 8.54 28.97
N ALA A 522 -26.13 7.46 28.47
CA ALA A 522 -26.20 7.09 27.05
C ALA A 522 -27.63 6.92 26.51
N ALA A 523 -28.57 6.45 27.33
CA ALA A 523 -29.99 6.38 26.95
C ALA A 523 -30.63 7.77 26.69
N ALA A 524 -30.24 8.79 27.46
CA ALA A 524 -30.71 10.17 27.28
C ALA A 524 -30.03 10.84 26.07
N GLY A 525 -28.72 10.63 25.89
CA GLY A 525 -28.00 11.12 24.70
C GLY A 525 -28.55 10.52 23.41
N ALA A 526 -28.82 9.21 23.41
CA ALA A 526 -29.49 8.53 22.31
C ALA A 526 -30.93 9.02 22.07
N GLY A 527 -31.63 9.51 23.09
CA GLY A 527 -32.93 10.17 22.95
C GLY A 527 -32.81 11.49 22.17
N ILE A 528 -31.96 12.41 22.67
CA ILE A 528 -31.71 13.72 22.05
C ILE A 528 -31.28 13.60 20.58
N LEU A 529 -30.39 12.64 20.27
CA LEU A 529 -29.96 12.36 18.90
C LEU A 529 -31.12 11.90 18.00
N ARG A 530 -32.00 11.00 18.49
CA ARG A 530 -33.18 10.54 17.73
C ARG A 530 -34.16 11.67 17.47
N ASP A 531 -34.40 12.52 18.46
CA ASP A 531 -35.30 13.67 18.34
C ASP A 531 -34.78 14.71 17.34
N ALA A 532 -33.47 14.93 17.28
CA ALA A 532 -32.85 15.92 16.39
C ALA A 532 -32.59 15.43 14.96
N LEU A 533 -32.17 14.16 14.77
CA LEU A 533 -31.72 13.64 13.47
C LEU A 533 -32.71 12.66 12.82
N GLY A 534 -33.69 12.16 13.57
CA GLY A 534 -34.76 11.30 13.07
C GLY A 534 -34.27 10.10 12.27
N GLU A 535 -34.84 9.91 11.08
CA GLU A 535 -34.52 8.78 10.19
C GLU A 535 -33.09 8.81 9.61
N ARG A 536 -32.33 9.91 9.78
CA ARG A 536 -30.91 9.98 9.35
C ARG A 536 -29.95 9.37 10.37
N LEU A 537 -30.40 9.11 11.60
CA LEU A 537 -29.58 8.51 12.64
C LEU A 537 -29.47 6.99 12.47
N GLU A 538 -28.32 6.44 12.81
CA GLU A 538 -28.15 5.03 13.16
C GLU A 538 -27.22 4.94 14.38
N ILE A 539 -27.71 4.35 15.48
CA ILE A 539 -26.89 4.16 16.68
C ILE A 539 -26.27 2.77 16.59
N VAL A 540 -24.95 2.73 16.35
CA VAL A 540 -24.19 1.49 16.12
C VAL A 540 -23.75 0.84 17.42
N LEU A 541 -23.62 1.65 18.49
CA LEU A 541 -23.32 1.21 19.84
C LEU A 541 -23.97 2.17 20.85
N GLN A 542 -24.63 1.62 21.86
CA GLN A 542 -25.16 2.36 23.01
C GLN A 542 -24.78 1.59 24.28
N ASP A 543 -23.88 2.13 25.11
CA ASP A 543 -23.41 1.47 26.33
C ASP A 543 -23.24 2.46 27.49
N ILE A 544 -23.30 1.99 28.72
CA ILE A 544 -23.04 2.78 29.93
C ILE A 544 -21.55 2.96 30.21
N ASP A 545 -20.68 2.11 29.65
CA ASP A 545 -19.22 2.21 29.82
C ASP A 545 -18.61 3.24 28.84
N PRO A 546 -17.98 4.33 29.34
CA PRO A 546 -17.27 5.28 28.49
C PRO A 546 -15.87 4.82 28.07
N ALA A 547 -15.30 3.75 28.65
CA ALA A 547 -13.91 3.34 28.42
C ALA A 547 -13.52 3.05 26.95
N PRO A 548 -14.41 2.50 26.08
CA PRO A 548 -14.09 2.34 24.65
C PRO A 548 -13.87 3.66 23.89
N ALA A 549 -14.42 4.77 24.41
CA ALA A 549 -14.36 6.10 23.82
C ALA A 549 -14.69 6.11 22.31
N GLU A 550 -13.89 6.81 21.50
CA GLU A 550 -14.10 7.00 20.07
C GLU A 550 -13.92 5.72 19.22
N ARG A 551 -13.28 4.67 19.75
CA ARG A 551 -12.84 3.50 18.96
C ARG A 551 -13.96 2.79 18.21
N PRO A 552 -15.10 2.45 18.83
CA PRO A 552 -16.10 1.62 18.16
C PRO A 552 -16.71 2.29 16.93
N ILE A 553 -16.84 3.62 16.93
CA ILE A 553 -17.38 4.34 15.76
C ILE A 553 -16.33 4.56 14.66
N LEU A 554 -15.05 4.70 15.01
CA LEU A 554 -13.97 4.79 14.02
C LEU A 554 -13.73 3.44 13.33
N GLU A 555 -13.72 2.35 14.09
CA GLU A 555 -13.65 0.99 13.57
C GLU A 555 -14.89 0.66 12.72
N TRP A 556 -16.08 1.10 13.15
CA TRP A 556 -17.30 1.04 12.34
C TRP A 556 -17.19 1.87 11.06
N ALA A 557 -16.65 3.08 11.09
CA ALA A 557 -16.46 3.90 9.90
C ALA A 557 -15.58 3.20 8.86
N ARG A 558 -14.51 2.54 9.31
CA ARG A 558 -13.64 1.73 8.46
C ARG A 558 -14.33 0.50 7.91
N ARG A 559 -15.11 -0.20 8.73
CA ARG A 559 -15.90 -1.36 8.32
C ARG A 559 -16.99 -0.97 7.31
N PHE A 560 -17.73 0.09 7.56
CA PHE A 560 -18.73 0.66 6.65
C PHE A 560 -18.11 1.04 5.31
N CYS A 561 -16.94 1.71 5.34
CA CYS A 561 -16.22 2.02 4.11
C CYS A 561 -15.77 0.75 3.37
N GLU A 562 -15.33 -0.32 4.06
CA GLU A 562 -14.97 -1.60 3.40
C GLU A 562 -16.19 -2.33 2.81
N GLU A 563 -17.22 -2.58 3.62
CA GLU A 563 -18.31 -3.52 3.34
C GLU A 563 -19.58 -2.88 2.74
N GLY A 564 -19.89 -1.64 3.13
CA GLY A 564 -21.22 -1.03 2.91
C GLY A 564 -21.32 -0.18 1.64
N GLU A 565 -20.58 0.92 1.59
CA GLU A 565 -20.70 1.92 0.50
C GLU A 565 -19.32 2.27 -0.09
N PRO A 566 -18.77 1.42 -0.97
CA PRO A 566 -17.42 1.56 -1.55
C PRO A 566 -17.14 2.87 -2.32
N LEU A 567 -18.20 3.60 -2.71
CA LEU A 567 -18.19 4.63 -3.75
C LEU A 567 -18.91 5.94 -3.32
N ALA A 568 -19.12 6.14 -2.02
CA ALA A 568 -19.64 7.40 -1.50
C ALA A 568 -18.69 8.57 -1.80
N ALA A 569 -19.22 9.79 -1.89
CA ALA A 569 -18.41 10.98 -2.22
C ALA A 569 -17.41 11.32 -1.10
N ALA A 570 -17.86 11.26 0.16
CA ALA A 570 -17.03 11.53 1.33
C ALA A 570 -17.60 10.92 2.61
N VAL A 571 -16.74 10.80 3.63
CA VAL A 571 -17.13 10.57 5.02
C VAL A 571 -16.58 11.66 5.92
N TRP A 572 -17.28 11.96 7.01
CA TRP A 572 -16.80 12.90 8.04
C TRP A 572 -16.89 12.31 9.44
N TYR A 573 -15.99 12.77 10.31
CA TYR A 573 -15.92 12.36 11.71
C TYR A 573 -15.82 13.56 12.66
N ALA A 574 -16.56 13.47 13.77
CA ALA A 574 -16.54 14.43 14.87
C ALA A 574 -16.93 13.76 16.20
N HIS A 575 -16.70 14.45 17.32
CA HIS A 575 -17.12 13.97 18.66
C HIS A 575 -17.42 15.11 19.62
N GLY A 576 -17.92 14.75 20.81
CA GLY A 576 -18.15 15.68 21.92
C GLY A 576 -16.86 16.25 22.54
N LYS A 577 -16.10 17.07 21.81
CA LYS A 577 -14.87 17.69 22.33
C LYS A 577 -15.20 18.63 23.51
N GLY A 578 -14.52 18.41 24.63
CA GLY A 578 -14.60 19.25 25.83
C GLY A 578 -15.55 18.75 26.92
N VAL A 579 -16.19 17.59 26.75
CA VAL A 579 -17.10 17.01 27.75
C VAL A 579 -16.40 16.41 28.98
N SER A 580 -15.11 16.07 28.87
CA SER A 580 -14.35 15.49 29.99
C SER A 580 -14.20 16.50 31.14
N PRO A 581 -14.43 16.12 32.41
CA PRO A 581 -14.38 17.03 33.57
C PRO A 581 -13.09 17.82 33.75
N CYS A 582 -11.95 17.34 33.22
CA CYS A 582 -10.69 18.06 33.23
C CYS A 582 -10.66 19.35 32.37
N HIS A 583 -11.69 19.60 31.55
CA HIS A 583 -11.84 20.82 30.76
C HIS A 583 -12.89 21.78 31.34
N GLU A 584 -13.55 21.43 32.46
CA GLU A 584 -14.62 22.22 33.04
C GLU A 584 -14.10 23.61 33.46
N GLY A 585 -14.70 24.68 32.91
CA GLY A 585 -14.27 26.06 33.10
C GLY A 585 -13.16 26.55 32.16
N ASN A 586 -12.59 25.73 31.27
CA ASN A 586 -11.62 26.19 30.28
C ASN A 586 -12.32 26.65 28.98
N SER A 587 -12.48 27.97 28.83
CA SER A 587 -13.09 28.60 27.65
C SER A 587 -12.35 28.29 26.33
N ASN A 588 -11.03 28.10 26.37
CA ASN A 588 -10.22 27.88 25.17
C ASN A 588 -10.60 26.56 24.47
N VAL A 589 -10.99 25.54 25.23
CA VAL A 589 -11.45 24.24 24.68
C VAL A 589 -12.77 24.38 23.93
N ALA A 590 -13.65 25.31 24.34
CA ALA A 590 -14.85 25.64 23.60
C ALA A 590 -14.50 26.39 22.30
N GLU A 591 -13.65 27.41 22.35
CA GLU A 591 -13.20 28.13 21.15
C GLU A 591 -12.50 27.23 20.12
N TRP A 592 -11.69 26.26 20.60
CA TRP A 592 -11.06 25.24 19.76
C TRP A 592 -12.07 24.29 19.12
N ARG A 593 -13.07 23.83 19.89
CA ARG A 593 -14.22 23.09 19.33
C ARG A 593 -14.89 23.93 18.23
N HIS A 594 -15.11 25.22 18.48
CA HIS A 594 -15.78 26.10 17.52
C HIS A 594 -14.98 26.32 16.24
N LEU A 595 -13.65 26.33 16.32
CA LEU A 595 -12.73 26.36 15.18
C LEU A 595 -12.86 25.08 14.34
N MET A 596 -12.77 23.90 14.97
CA MET A 596 -12.87 22.62 14.24
C MET A 596 -14.20 22.49 13.51
N GLU A 597 -15.30 22.76 14.21
CA GLU A 597 -16.65 22.75 13.64
C GLU A 597 -16.86 23.82 12.57
N HIS A 598 -16.12 24.94 12.57
CA HIS A 598 -16.24 25.91 11.49
C HIS A 598 -15.82 25.30 10.15
N PHE A 599 -14.72 24.57 10.14
CA PHE A 599 -14.21 23.93 8.92
C PHE A 599 -14.87 22.59 8.63
N SER A 600 -15.24 21.81 9.66
CA SER A 600 -15.88 20.50 9.49
C SER A 600 -17.40 20.56 9.30
N PHE A 601 -18.10 21.52 9.92
CA PHE A 601 -19.57 21.64 9.85
C PHE A 601 -20.03 22.86 9.06
N ASP A 602 -19.55 24.08 9.34
CA ASP A 602 -20.06 25.28 8.63
C ASP A 602 -19.57 25.31 7.16
N ARG A 603 -18.30 24.95 6.94
CA ARG A 603 -17.62 24.98 5.64
C ARG A 603 -17.44 23.58 5.03
N TRP A 604 -18.39 22.68 5.27
CA TRP A 604 -18.41 21.34 4.65
C TRP A 604 -18.23 21.32 3.12
N PRO A 605 -18.65 22.32 2.32
CA PRO A 605 -18.37 22.33 0.88
C PRO A 605 -16.87 22.44 0.56
N ASP A 606 -16.10 23.16 1.40
CA ASP A 606 -14.66 23.29 1.25
C ASP A 606 -13.95 21.95 1.58
N SER A 607 -14.50 21.18 2.52
CA SER A 607 -14.02 19.84 2.81
C SER A 607 -14.20 18.90 1.59
N LEU A 608 -15.36 18.93 0.94
CA LEU A 608 -15.59 18.17 -0.30
C LEU A 608 -14.65 18.64 -1.43
N ALA A 609 -14.44 19.95 -1.58
CA ALA A 609 -13.52 20.49 -2.58
C ALA A 609 -12.06 20.06 -2.32
N ALA A 610 -11.64 20.02 -1.05
CA ALA A 610 -10.31 19.53 -0.68
C ALA A 610 -10.12 18.03 -0.98
N LEU A 611 -11.14 17.20 -0.73
CA LEU A 611 -11.12 15.76 -1.02
C LEU A 611 -11.07 15.41 -2.52
N ALA A 612 -11.29 16.37 -3.42
CA ALA A 612 -11.09 16.15 -4.86
C ALA A 612 -9.61 15.92 -5.23
N GLY A 613 -8.66 16.29 -4.37
CA GLY A 613 -7.21 16.10 -4.57
C GLY A 613 -6.44 15.56 -3.36
N HIS A 614 -7.12 15.26 -2.26
CA HIS A 614 -6.51 14.81 -1.00
C HIS A 614 -7.29 13.63 -0.41
N ASP A 615 -6.61 12.78 0.35
CA ASP A 615 -7.21 11.62 1.01
C ASP A 615 -8.07 12.01 2.21
N ALA A 616 -7.63 13.04 2.94
CA ALA A 616 -8.30 13.59 4.13
C ALA A 616 -8.09 15.12 4.27
N CYS A 617 -8.98 15.78 5.01
CA CYS A 617 -8.83 17.19 5.38
C CYS A 617 -9.43 17.52 6.76
N GLY A 618 -8.98 18.61 7.35
CA GLY A 618 -9.32 19.04 8.71
C GLY A 618 -8.50 20.29 9.08
N VAL A 619 -8.43 20.63 10.37
CA VAL A 619 -7.64 21.79 10.87
C VAL A 619 -6.43 21.34 11.68
N ASN A 620 -5.42 22.21 11.78
CA ASN A 620 -4.23 22.03 12.61
C ASN A 620 -3.59 20.63 12.42
N TRP A 621 -3.07 20.35 11.24
CA TRP A 621 -2.44 19.04 10.95
C TRP A 621 -1.05 18.95 11.58
N HIS A 622 -0.95 18.17 12.66
CA HIS A 622 0.28 17.97 13.39
C HIS A 622 0.95 16.65 13.00
N ARG A 623 2.29 16.65 12.94
CA ARG A 623 3.10 15.43 12.68
C ARG A 623 3.52 14.69 13.95
N SER A 624 3.46 15.35 15.09
CA SER A 624 3.93 14.90 16.41
C SER A 624 2.78 15.02 17.42
N PRO A 625 2.61 14.08 18.37
CA PRO A 625 3.45 12.89 18.60
C PRO A 625 3.27 11.78 17.55
N ARG A 626 2.18 11.82 16.77
CA ARG A 626 2.02 11.12 15.47
C ARG A 626 1.21 12.00 14.51
N PRO A 627 1.15 11.70 13.21
CA PRO A 627 0.29 12.43 12.27
C PRO A 627 -1.19 12.40 12.68
N HIS A 628 -1.80 13.57 12.85
CA HIS A 628 -3.23 13.73 13.22
C HIS A 628 -3.76 15.14 12.88
N PHE A 629 -5.08 15.26 12.77
CA PHE A 629 -5.76 16.55 12.89
C PHE A 629 -6.05 16.83 14.37
N SER A 630 -5.67 18.02 14.83
CA SER A 630 -5.86 18.45 16.21
C SER A 630 -7.31 18.29 16.66
N GLY A 631 -7.56 17.57 17.74
CA GLY A 631 -8.86 17.35 18.34
C GLY A 631 -9.70 16.24 17.70
N ASN A 632 -9.18 15.53 16.69
CA ASN A 632 -9.83 14.43 15.97
C ASN A 632 -11.13 14.82 15.22
N PHE A 633 -11.12 15.94 14.49
CA PHE A 633 -12.19 16.32 13.56
C PHE A 633 -11.65 16.29 12.13
N TRP A 634 -12.30 15.54 11.23
CA TRP A 634 -11.81 15.37 9.87
C TRP A 634 -12.88 14.92 8.88
N TRP A 635 -12.57 15.15 7.60
CA TRP A 635 -13.25 14.59 6.43
C TRP A 635 -12.28 13.71 5.66
N ALA A 636 -12.74 12.63 5.05
CA ALA A 636 -11.92 11.71 4.28
C ALA A 636 -12.67 11.07 3.11
N THR A 637 -11.94 10.57 2.12
CA THR A 637 -12.51 9.69 1.08
C THR A 637 -12.77 8.30 1.68
N PRO A 638 -13.88 7.60 1.34
CA PRO A 638 -14.09 6.22 1.79
C PRO A 638 -12.96 5.29 1.32
N ARG A 639 -12.39 5.58 0.14
CA ARG A 639 -11.20 4.94 -0.41
C ARG A 639 -10.03 4.97 0.57
N TYR A 640 -9.73 6.13 1.16
CA TYR A 640 -8.64 6.26 2.12
C TYR A 640 -8.94 5.51 3.41
N VAL A 641 -10.13 5.69 3.98
CA VAL A 641 -10.50 5.12 5.29
C VAL A 641 -10.41 3.58 5.29
N ARG A 642 -10.67 2.91 4.17
CA ARG A 642 -10.46 1.45 3.99
C ARG A 642 -9.02 0.98 4.24
N LEU A 643 -8.04 1.84 3.96
CA LEU A 643 -6.60 1.58 4.09
C LEU A 643 -6.11 1.75 5.54
N LEU A 644 -6.95 2.25 6.44
CA LEU A 644 -6.62 2.40 7.85
C LEU A 644 -6.73 1.05 8.59
N PRO A 645 -5.98 0.87 9.70
CA PRO A 645 -6.03 -0.34 10.50
C PRO A 645 -7.46 -0.69 10.95
N ARG A 646 -7.80 -1.99 10.92
CA ARG A 646 -9.10 -2.52 11.34
C ARG A 646 -9.41 -2.34 12.83
N SER A 647 -8.36 -2.31 13.64
CA SER A 647 -8.44 -2.14 15.10
C SER A 647 -7.57 -0.96 15.53
N ILE A 648 -8.05 -0.22 16.53
CA ILE A 648 -7.35 0.93 17.10
C ILE A 648 -6.70 0.49 18.41
N GLY A 649 -5.41 0.79 18.57
CA GLY A 649 -4.63 0.41 19.76
C GLY A 649 -5.19 0.99 21.07
N ALA A 650 -4.77 0.44 22.20
CA ALA A 650 -5.34 0.79 23.51
C ALA A 650 -4.92 2.16 24.07
N ALA A 651 -3.91 2.84 23.51
CA ALA A 651 -3.40 4.09 24.08
C ALA A 651 -4.41 5.24 23.90
N PRO A 652 -4.52 6.21 24.83
CA PRO A 652 -5.51 7.28 24.75
C PRO A 652 -5.44 8.12 23.47
N PHE A 653 -4.25 8.27 22.88
CA PHE A 653 -4.01 9.02 21.66
C PHE A 653 -4.10 8.18 20.36
N ASP A 654 -4.45 6.89 20.45
CA ASP A 654 -4.64 6.04 19.28
C ASP A 654 -5.85 6.41 18.39
N PRO A 655 -7.01 6.90 18.90
CA PRO A 655 -8.11 7.36 18.05
C PRO A 655 -7.73 8.59 17.22
N GLU A 656 -7.12 9.58 17.86
CA GLU A 656 -6.74 10.86 17.24
C GLU A 656 -5.64 10.68 16.19
N ALA A 657 -4.69 9.78 16.43
CA ALA A 657 -3.66 9.42 15.45
C ALA A 657 -4.15 8.48 14.32
N TRP A 658 -5.32 7.85 14.46
CA TRP A 658 -5.76 6.77 13.56
C TRP A 658 -5.87 7.24 12.12
N ILE A 659 -6.46 8.42 11.89
CA ILE A 659 -6.61 9.04 10.56
C ILE A 659 -5.26 9.31 9.86
N GLY A 660 -4.14 9.35 10.58
CA GLY A 660 -2.80 9.54 10.02
C GLY A 660 -1.99 8.28 9.77
N MET A 661 -2.47 7.10 10.18
CA MET A 661 -1.66 5.86 10.21
C MET A 661 -1.21 5.37 8.84
N SER A 662 -1.98 5.65 7.77
CA SER A 662 -1.67 5.21 6.40
C SER A 662 -1.11 6.32 5.50
N GLN A 663 -0.40 7.31 6.07
CA GLN A 663 0.27 8.41 5.36
C GLN A 663 -0.61 9.13 4.30
N PRO A 664 -1.72 9.78 4.72
CA PRO A 664 -2.63 10.44 3.78
C PRO A 664 -1.98 11.63 3.06
N SER A 665 -2.41 11.88 1.82
CA SER A 665 -2.39 13.24 1.27
C SER A 665 -3.40 14.08 2.04
N VAL A 666 -2.96 15.17 2.69
CA VAL A 666 -3.82 15.97 3.58
C VAL A 666 -3.95 17.41 3.11
N SER A 667 -5.17 17.93 3.21
CA SER A 667 -5.42 19.37 3.16
C SER A 667 -5.67 19.91 4.58
N CYS A 668 -4.82 20.82 5.05
CA CYS A 668 -5.05 21.56 6.28
C CYS A 668 -5.87 22.80 5.92
N LEU A 669 -7.15 22.81 6.27
CA LEU A 669 -8.11 23.87 5.93
C LEU A 669 -7.83 25.17 6.70
N HIS A 670 -7.26 25.05 7.91
CA HIS A 670 -6.81 26.18 8.73
C HIS A 670 -5.71 25.72 9.68
N GLU A 671 -4.69 26.57 9.87
CA GLU A 671 -3.63 26.35 10.85
C GLU A 671 -3.64 27.52 11.84
N SER A 672 -3.84 27.19 13.12
CA SER A 672 -4.00 28.18 14.19
C SER A 672 -2.68 28.60 14.83
N GLY A 673 -1.69 27.70 14.88
CA GLY A 673 -0.36 27.95 15.44
C GLY A 673 -0.31 28.24 16.94
N VAL A 674 -1.35 27.88 17.71
CA VAL A 674 -1.42 28.08 19.18
C VAL A 674 -1.66 26.77 19.93
N ASP A 675 -1.32 26.73 21.22
CA ASP A 675 -1.79 25.67 22.12
C ASP A 675 -3.20 26.00 22.64
N HIS A 676 -4.21 25.34 22.08
CA HIS A 676 -5.63 25.53 22.42
C HIS A 676 -6.02 25.13 23.85
N TYR A 677 -5.14 24.46 24.62
CA TYR A 677 -5.37 24.30 26.06
C TYR A 677 -5.00 25.56 26.84
N CYS A 678 -4.05 26.35 26.34
CA CYS A 678 -3.41 27.48 27.03
C CYS A 678 -3.82 28.86 26.49
N GLU A 679 -4.11 28.98 25.20
CA GLU A 679 -4.34 30.24 24.50
C GLU A 679 -5.76 30.33 23.92
N PRO A 680 -6.43 31.50 24.01
CA PRO A 680 -7.71 31.73 23.34
C PRO A 680 -7.52 31.89 21.82
N TYR A 681 -8.49 31.36 21.07
CA TYR A 681 -8.54 31.43 19.62
C TYR A 681 -9.97 31.79 19.14
N PRO A 682 -10.42 33.03 19.41
CA PRO A 682 -11.80 33.44 19.16
C PRO A 682 -12.10 33.55 17.66
N ARG A 683 -13.40 33.56 17.34
CA ARG A 683 -13.94 33.38 15.98
C ARG A 683 -13.37 34.33 14.93
N GLU A 684 -13.07 35.56 15.32
CA GLU A 684 -12.52 36.62 14.47
C GLU A 684 -11.15 36.26 13.88
N ARG A 685 -10.43 35.26 14.44
CA ARG A 685 -9.14 34.77 13.92
C ARG A 685 -9.27 33.82 12.73
N TYR A 686 -10.47 33.28 12.44
CA TYR A 686 -10.66 32.25 11.42
C TYR A 686 -11.92 32.38 10.55
N SER A 687 -12.87 33.25 10.89
CA SER A 687 -14.12 33.44 10.12
C SER A 687 -14.11 34.66 9.19
N ALA A 688 -12.96 34.99 8.62
CA ALA A 688 -12.75 36.13 7.72
C ALA A 688 -13.06 35.80 6.24
#